data_AF-A0A952Z5M8-F1
#
_entry.id   AF-A0A952Z5M8-F1
#
_cell.length_a   1.000
_cell.length_b   1.000
_cell.length_c   1.000
_cell.angle_alpha   90.00
_cell.angle_beta   90.00
_cell.angle_gamma   90.00
#
_symmetry.space_group_name_H-M   'P 1'
#
loop_
_entity.id
_entity.type
_entity.pdbx_description
1 polymer ?
#
loop_
_entity_poly.entity_id
_entity_poly.type
_entity_poly.pdbx_seq_one_letter_code
_entity_poly.pdbx_strand_id
1 'polypeptide(L)'
;MANQEKSQSTDANELNLRKSFKAMLATNLNYFGNLSQSNFKAENKKISDISYEQLTCVGFNPETNFLEATIAIKRPFGYGGDLCSKGSTEFVRFFVDYGSGWEDAGVTAVTVHDIPTGTDCSEQPEKPLIYVANLRLEPKTNCCNSPLLPKVHAILSWQWQPPAGAANVSWTPVWGNSLDCQIQIKPRPWNLFCLFDLISTSLPQKIKIPPLFEQVKYQPIPQPDPAPFGVTQLAKLYGQRTTSNMALSVPAHRFGVKEIHSIVSTGVFSQELVAAKTTEWTSAGLDFASAIGALLKTSSDVNYEEIECLGLDEGAPERLVATFRIKQPLGYSGDLCHAGSQEYVAFWADFDNTCEWTYMGTVQVNVHDIPSVPKMGLCYSAILPVDLTKFRQSCKKPKIARIRAVLSWNIPPSTTDPDALNYYGNRMDTHVQITPSEPGSPKQPEIRNIGGIPVEFINTTVSGLTLSGVGAAFAHYPGVPADAHDRECPFGGALYMDAQFYPGFFYRVRVRKSSDHSIVKVLDDGFQVERWNHPPTFDTQTAVGGFFKYLNPIDYVTRTIAVWSSSSLALADRDDLWEMQLDIATAPNDLNIIGSSPWYRVQLDNTAPALPPASPPSIDIHIAAGGDCKDFSQDSTITGNFVANDLYFGSWSLSTEPNTSTTPSNQPHPNPFLANTSPAPAPGGQGWSLDTLNPIQMKPCGYVVRLDVVDRSIVNSIPGSHNWNHIEVGFCLRAK
;
A
#
# COMPACT_ATOMS: atom_id res chain seq x y z
N MET A 1 -30.57 19.74 -31.10
CA MET A 1 -31.20 20.27 -29.86
C MET A 1 -31.78 19.15 -29.00
N ALA A 2 -32.77 18.36 -29.43
CA ALA A 2 -33.37 17.31 -28.60
C ALA A 2 -32.41 16.24 -28.03
N ASN A 3 -31.34 15.85 -28.76
CA ASN A 3 -30.33 14.91 -28.24
C ASN A 3 -29.34 15.55 -27.25
N GLN A 4 -29.06 16.85 -27.37
CA GLN A 4 -28.21 17.58 -26.42
C GLN A 4 -28.95 17.85 -25.10
N GLU A 5 -30.23 18.22 -25.18
CA GLU A 5 -31.08 18.41 -23.98
C GLU A 5 -31.28 17.10 -23.21
N LYS A 6 -31.44 15.97 -23.92
CA LYS A 6 -31.57 14.64 -23.29
C LYS A 6 -30.27 14.20 -22.59
N SER A 7 -29.11 14.43 -23.22
CA SER A 7 -27.78 14.17 -22.63
C SER A 7 -27.54 15.02 -21.39
N GLN A 8 -27.82 16.33 -21.44
CA GLN A 8 -27.68 17.23 -20.29
C GLN A 8 -28.60 16.85 -19.12
N SER A 9 -29.83 16.40 -19.40
CA SER A 9 -30.75 15.94 -18.34
C SER A 9 -30.26 14.66 -17.65
N THR A 10 -29.57 13.79 -18.38
CA THR A 10 -29.07 12.51 -17.86
C THR A 10 -27.80 12.72 -17.02
N ASP A 11 -26.89 13.59 -17.46
CA ASP A 11 -25.69 13.97 -16.70
C ASP A 11 -26.06 14.71 -15.39
N ALA A 12 -27.07 15.58 -15.42
CA ALA A 12 -27.57 16.26 -14.22
C ALA A 12 -28.19 15.29 -13.21
N ASN A 13 -28.93 14.28 -13.68
CA ASN A 13 -29.51 13.25 -12.82
C ASN A 13 -28.43 12.36 -12.17
N GLU A 14 -27.40 11.95 -12.93
CA GLU A 14 -26.28 11.18 -12.40
C GLU A 14 -25.48 11.95 -11.34
N LEU A 15 -25.25 13.25 -11.57
CA LEU A 15 -24.58 14.11 -10.59
C LEU A 15 -25.39 14.24 -9.30
N ASN A 16 -26.72 14.33 -9.40
CA ASN A 16 -27.60 14.35 -8.23
C ASN A 16 -27.56 13.03 -7.45
N LEU A 17 -27.48 11.88 -8.15
CA LEU A 17 -27.32 10.58 -7.49
C LEU A 17 -26.02 10.48 -6.70
N ARG A 18 -24.88 10.94 -7.25
CA ARG A 18 -23.61 10.99 -6.51
C ARG A 18 -23.69 11.92 -5.30
N LYS A 19 -24.21 13.15 -5.47
CA LYS A 19 -24.33 14.12 -4.37
C LYS A 19 -25.17 13.61 -3.20
N SER A 20 -26.25 12.88 -3.49
CA SER A 20 -27.17 12.34 -2.47
C SER A 20 -26.83 10.89 -2.05
N PHE A 21 -25.69 10.35 -2.49
CA PHE A 21 -25.35 8.93 -2.33
C PHE A 21 -25.44 8.43 -0.89
N LYS A 22 -24.73 9.07 0.03
CA LYS A 22 -24.67 8.67 1.44
C LYS A 22 -26.06 8.78 2.11
N ALA A 23 -26.83 9.79 1.76
CA ALA A 23 -28.19 9.98 2.27
C ALA A 23 -29.13 8.85 1.80
N MET A 24 -29.07 8.45 0.52
CA MET A 24 -29.86 7.34 0.00
C MET A 24 -29.50 6.01 0.67
N LEU A 25 -28.21 5.73 0.84
CA LEU A 25 -27.76 4.53 1.57
C LEU A 25 -28.19 4.53 3.04
N ALA A 26 -28.20 5.69 3.70
CA ALA A 26 -28.67 5.81 5.08
C ALA A 26 -30.18 5.51 5.22
N THR A 27 -30.98 5.83 4.20
CA THR A 27 -32.42 5.49 4.18
C THR A 27 -32.69 4.03 3.81
N ASN A 28 -31.86 3.46 2.92
CA ASN A 28 -31.98 2.10 2.44
C ASN A 28 -30.59 1.61 2.04
N LEU A 29 -30.00 0.73 2.85
CA LEU A 29 -28.64 0.26 2.60
C LEU A 29 -28.51 -0.51 1.27
N ASN A 30 -29.62 -1.03 0.72
CA ASN A 30 -29.66 -1.68 -0.60
C ASN A 30 -30.30 -0.81 -1.67
N TYR A 31 -30.34 0.52 -1.51
CA TYR A 31 -30.98 1.44 -2.46
C TYR A 31 -30.57 1.15 -3.91
N PHE A 32 -29.28 0.89 -4.13
CA PHE A 32 -28.71 0.62 -5.46
C PHE A 32 -28.69 -0.85 -5.87
N GLY A 33 -29.15 -1.76 -5.01
CA GLY A 33 -29.23 -3.19 -5.32
C GLY A 33 -27.88 -3.91 -5.37
N ASN A 34 -26.81 -3.32 -4.85
CA ASN A 34 -25.45 -3.87 -4.88
C ASN A 34 -25.16 -4.87 -3.75
N LEU A 35 -26.09 -5.04 -2.79
CA LEU A 35 -25.96 -6.00 -1.70
C LEU A 35 -26.77 -7.26 -1.99
N SER A 36 -26.08 -8.36 -2.27
CA SER A 36 -26.67 -9.65 -2.66
C SER A 36 -27.53 -10.31 -1.57
N GLN A 37 -27.26 -10.02 -0.29
CA GLN A 37 -27.93 -10.62 0.87
C GLN A 37 -28.68 -9.59 1.75
N SER A 38 -29.30 -8.58 1.12
CA SER A 38 -30.03 -7.56 1.88
C SER A 38 -31.53 -7.88 2.03
N ASN A 39 -32.08 -7.60 3.21
CA ASN A 39 -33.52 -7.62 3.48
C ASN A 39 -34.26 -6.42 2.85
N PHE A 40 -33.53 -5.39 2.42
CA PHE A 40 -34.10 -4.22 1.78
C PHE A 40 -34.21 -4.41 0.27
N LYS A 41 -35.32 -3.96 -0.33
CA LYS A 41 -35.49 -3.97 -1.79
C LYS A 41 -34.69 -2.82 -2.42
N ALA A 42 -34.14 -3.07 -3.61
CA ALA A 42 -33.51 -2.02 -4.40
C ALA A 42 -34.54 -1.04 -4.96
N GLU A 43 -34.19 0.24 -4.95
CA GLU A 43 -35.03 1.33 -5.46
C GLU A 43 -34.52 1.87 -6.79
N ASN A 44 -33.19 2.02 -6.93
CA ASN A 44 -32.55 2.50 -8.15
C ASN A 44 -31.33 1.64 -8.47
N LYS A 45 -31.55 0.50 -9.12
CA LYS A 45 -30.50 -0.51 -9.35
C LYS A 45 -29.34 0.08 -10.16
N LYS A 46 -28.16 0.14 -9.55
CA LYS A 46 -26.91 0.61 -10.15
C LYS A 46 -25.74 -0.15 -9.53
N ILE A 47 -25.04 -0.92 -10.36
CA ILE A 47 -23.97 -1.83 -9.92
C ILE A 47 -22.84 -1.72 -10.94
N SER A 48 -21.63 -1.49 -10.43
CA SER A 48 -20.39 -1.37 -11.19
C SER A 48 -20.45 -0.33 -12.32
N ASP A 49 -20.99 0.86 -12.03
CA ASP A 49 -21.01 1.96 -13.00
C ASP A 49 -19.62 2.59 -13.15
N ILE A 50 -19.08 2.55 -14.37
CA ILE A 50 -17.74 3.05 -14.71
C ILE A 50 -17.75 4.39 -15.47
N SER A 51 -18.85 5.14 -15.41
CA SER A 51 -19.02 6.39 -16.18
C SER A 51 -18.24 7.57 -15.62
N TYR A 52 -17.84 7.50 -14.34
CA TYR A 52 -17.02 8.49 -13.64
C TYR A 52 -15.59 8.01 -13.44
N GLU A 53 -15.43 6.86 -12.78
CA GLU A 53 -14.14 6.24 -12.51
C GLU A 53 -14.11 4.79 -13.00
N GLN A 54 -12.93 4.32 -13.38
CA GLN A 54 -12.73 2.93 -13.77
C GLN A 54 -11.36 2.45 -13.32
N LEU A 55 -11.31 1.28 -12.71
CA LEU A 55 -10.08 0.52 -12.53
C LEU A 55 -9.72 -0.11 -13.87
N THR A 56 -8.58 0.30 -14.44
CA THR A 56 -8.13 -0.11 -15.78
C THR A 56 -7.04 -1.17 -15.75
N CYS A 57 -6.19 -1.16 -14.72
CA CYS A 57 -5.17 -2.19 -14.52
C CYS A 57 -4.95 -2.52 -13.05
N VAL A 58 -4.44 -3.73 -12.83
CA VAL A 58 -3.84 -4.19 -11.58
C VAL A 58 -2.46 -4.72 -11.91
N GLY A 59 -1.46 -4.35 -11.13
CA GLY A 59 -0.08 -4.78 -11.32
C GLY A 59 0.63 -5.06 -10.01
N PHE A 60 1.80 -5.67 -10.10
CA PHE A 60 2.65 -5.97 -8.96
C PHE A 60 4.11 -5.75 -9.32
N ASN A 61 4.87 -5.12 -8.44
CA ASN A 61 6.31 -5.00 -8.58
C ASN A 61 7.01 -6.03 -7.67
N PRO A 62 7.65 -7.09 -8.22
CA PRO A 62 8.24 -8.17 -7.43
C PRO A 62 9.43 -7.77 -6.56
N GLU A 63 10.06 -6.62 -6.85
CA GLU A 63 11.17 -6.10 -6.04
C GLU A 63 10.62 -5.37 -4.81
N THR A 64 9.65 -4.48 -4.98
CA THR A 64 9.17 -3.63 -3.89
C THR A 64 7.98 -4.22 -3.13
N ASN A 65 7.37 -5.28 -3.67
CA ASN A 65 6.14 -5.90 -3.19
C ASN A 65 4.91 -4.98 -3.19
N PHE A 66 4.90 -3.91 -3.99
CA PHE A 66 3.70 -3.09 -4.15
C PHE A 66 2.72 -3.74 -5.13
N LEU A 67 1.47 -3.88 -4.69
CA LEU A 67 0.29 -4.00 -5.54
C LEU A 67 -0.13 -2.61 -5.98
N GLU A 68 -0.44 -2.48 -7.27
CA GLU A 68 -0.77 -1.21 -7.91
C GLU A 68 -2.13 -1.32 -8.62
N ALA A 69 -2.95 -0.29 -8.51
CA ALA A 69 -4.26 -0.18 -9.15
C ALA A 69 -4.35 1.14 -9.92
N THR A 70 -4.45 1.07 -11.24
CA THR A 70 -4.58 2.25 -12.09
C THR A 70 -6.05 2.64 -12.25
N ILE A 71 -6.36 3.89 -11.91
CA ILE A 71 -7.72 4.44 -11.88
C ILE A 71 -7.83 5.56 -12.92
N ALA A 72 -8.78 5.40 -13.85
CA ALA A 72 -9.10 6.40 -14.85
C ALA A 72 -10.29 7.27 -14.41
N ILE A 73 -10.05 8.56 -14.24
CA ILE A 73 -11.04 9.58 -13.87
C ILE A 73 -11.54 10.30 -15.13
N LYS A 74 -12.77 9.99 -15.54
CA LYS A 74 -13.32 10.33 -16.85
C LYS A 74 -14.12 11.62 -16.89
N ARG A 75 -14.64 12.09 -15.75
CA ARG A 75 -15.51 13.27 -15.68
C ARG A 75 -14.76 14.48 -15.08
N PRO A 76 -15.22 15.71 -15.38
CA PRO A 76 -14.63 16.91 -14.79
C PRO A 76 -15.26 17.30 -13.44
N PHE A 77 -16.41 16.74 -13.08
CA PHE A 77 -17.11 17.03 -11.84
C PHE A 77 -17.77 15.77 -11.26
N GLY A 78 -18.12 15.80 -9.97
CA GLY A 78 -18.75 14.68 -9.25
C GLY A 78 -17.86 14.07 -8.17
N TYR A 79 -16.77 14.75 -7.81
CA TYR A 79 -15.72 14.31 -6.90
C TYR A 79 -15.58 15.24 -5.69
N GLY A 80 -16.69 15.75 -5.15
CA GLY A 80 -16.67 16.46 -3.87
C GLY A 80 -16.10 17.90 -3.88
N GLY A 81 -15.91 18.51 -5.05
CA GLY A 81 -15.47 19.90 -5.20
C GLY A 81 -14.08 20.03 -5.84
N ASP A 82 -13.59 21.26 -5.99
CA ASP A 82 -12.30 21.57 -6.62
C ASP A 82 -11.09 21.12 -5.78
N LEU A 83 -9.87 21.32 -6.29
CA LEU A 83 -8.62 20.97 -5.60
C LEU A 83 -8.41 21.67 -4.25
N CYS A 84 -9.17 22.72 -3.92
CA CYS A 84 -9.14 23.38 -2.62
C CYS A 84 -10.23 22.86 -1.66
N SER A 85 -11.06 21.91 -2.11
CA SER A 85 -12.03 21.20 -1.29
C SER A 85 -11.43 19.91 -0.72
N LYS A 86 -12.26 19.09 -0.06
CA LYS A 86 -11.87 17.76 0.44
C LYS A 86 -11.79 16.69 -0.67
N GLY A 87 -12.36 16.95 -1.84
CA GLY A 87 -12.48 15.95 -2.89
C GLY A 87 -13.42 14.77 -2.55
N SER A 88 -13.28 13.69 -3.30
CA SER A 88 -13.84 12.38 -3.00
C SER A 88 -12.77 11.33 -2.87
N THR A 89 -13.12 10.22 -2.23
CA THR A 89 -12.21 9.09 -2.02
C THR A 89 -12.59 7.93 -2.92
N GLU A 90 -11.60 7.44 -3.67
CA GLU A 90 -11.68 6.28 -4.53
C GLU A 90 -10.91 5.15 -3.84
N PHE A 91 -11.65 4.27 -3.15
CA PHE A 91 -11.07 3.16 -2.41
C PHE A 91 -10.74 2.00 -3.35
N VAL A 92 -9.60 1.35 -3.11
CA VAL A 92 -9.24 0.07 -3.73
C VAL A 92 -8.93 -0.95 -2.65
N ARG A 93 -9.70 -2.04 -2.58
CA ARG A 93 -9.37 -3.20 -1.73
C ARG A 93 -8.82 -4.33 -2.58
N PHE A 94 -7.72 -4.93 -2.12
CA PHE A 94 -7.07 -6.07 -2.76
C PHE A 94 -7.35 -7.36 -2.01
N PHE A 95 -7.54 -8.44 -2.76
CA PHE A 95 -7.57 -9.81 -2.27
C PHE A 95 -6.54 -10.63 -3.02
N VAL A 96 -5.90 -11.59 -2.36
CA VAL A 96 -4.87 -12.45 -2.95
C VAL A 96 -5.21 -13.91 -2.69
N ASP A 97 -5.18 -14.75 -3.73
CA ASP A 97 -5.39 -16.20 -3.62
C ASP A 97 -4.13 -16.96 -4.04
N TYR A 98 -3.52 -17.65 -3.06
CA TYR A 98 -2.34 -18.49 -3.25
C TYR A 98 -2.68 -19.95 -3.63
N GLY A 99 -3.96 -20.27 -3.81
CA GLY A 99 -4.49 -21.60 -4.16
C GLY A 99 -5.35 -22.25 -3.07
N SER A 100 -5.46 -21.64 -1.89
CA SER A 100 -6.28 -22.11 -0.76
C SER A 100 -7.53 -21.26 -0.52
N GLY A 101 -7.83 -20.30 -1.40
CA GLY A 101 -8.89 -19.32 -1.25
C GLY A 101 -8.35 -17.92 -1.06
N TRP A 102 -9.24 -16.94 -1.15
CA TRP A 102 -8.92 -15.53 -1.06
C TRP A 102 -8.52 -15.12 0.35
N GLU A 103 -7.49 -14.29 0.45
CA GLU A 103 -7.06 -13.58 1.65
C GLU A 103 -7.25 -12.08 1.39
N ASP A 104 -7.76 -11.33 2.38
CA ASP A 104 -7.83 -9.87 2.29
C ASP A 104 -6.42 -9.31 2.46
N ALA A 105 -5.90 -8.66 1.43
CA ALA A 105 -4.56 -8.07 1.47
C ALA A 105 -4.58 -6.65 2.07
N GLY A 106 -5.73 -5.99 2.12
CA GLY A 106 -5.89 -4.65 2.64
C GLY A 106 -6.53 -3.67 1.67
N VAL A 107 -6.68 -2.43 2.12
CA VAL A 107 -7.29 -1.33 1.37
C VAL A 107 -6.30 -0.18 1.22
N THR A 108 -6.38 0.49 0.09
CA THR A 108 -5.72 1.77 -0.20
C THR A 108 -6.75 2.72 -0.81
N ALA A 109 -6.37 3.98 -1.03
CA ALA A 109 -7.24 4.96 -1.68
C ALA A 109 -6.45 6.08 -2.35
N VAL A 110 -7.11 6.77 -3.28
CA VAL A 110 -6.68 8.09 -3.78
C VAL A 110 -7.77 9.12 -3.49
N THR A 111 -7.38 10.40 -3.50
CA THR A 111 -8.33 11.52 -3.37
C THR A 111 -8.43 12.24 -4.69
N VAL A 112 -9.63 12.27 -5.28
CA VAL A 112 -9.90 12.91 -6.57
C VAL A 112 -10.74 14.16 -6.38
N HIS A 113 -10.56 15.14 -7.27
CA HIS A 113 -11.24 16.43 -7.24
C HIS A 113 -11.88 16.77 -8.58
N ASP A 114 -12.80 17.73 -8.55
CA ASP A 114 -13.40 18.34 -9.73
C ASP A 114 -12.35 19.17 -10.47
N ILE A 115 -11.91 18.68 -11.63
CA ILE A 115 -10.94 19.35 -12.50
C ILE A 115 -11.58 19.52 -13.89
N PRO A 116 -11.79 20.77 -14.35
CA PRO A 116 -12.33 21.05 -15.68
C PRO A 116 -11.55 20.35 -16.78
N THR A 117 -12.24 19.91 -17.84
CA THR A 117 -11.59 19.31 -18.99
C THR A 117 -10.89 20.39 -19.82
N GLY A 118 -9.56 20.28 -19.96
CA GLY A 118 -8.77 21.01 -20.94
C GLY A 118 -8.42 20.17 -22.17
N THR A 119 -7.52 20.71 -23.00
CA THR A 119 -6.88 20.02 -24.12
C THR A 119 -5.37 20.18 -24.03
N ASP A 120 -4.64 19.17 -24.46
CA ASP A 120 -3.19 19.26 -24.58
C ASP A 120 -2.76 20.07 -25.83
N CYS A 121 -1.46 20.29 -25.98
CA CYS A 121 -0.86 20.99 -27.13
C CYS A 121 -0.99 20.23 -28.46
N SER A 122 -1.47 18.99 -28.43
CA SER A 122 -1.85 18.20 -29.60
C SER A 122 -3.37 18.20 -29.82
N GLU A 123 -4.09 19.11 -29.16
CA GLU A 123 -5.55 19.27 -29.17
C GLU A 123 -6.32 18.01 -28.71
N GLN A 124 -5.66 17.11 -27.96
CA GLN A 124 -6.30 15.94 -27.38
C GLN A 124 -6.93 16.28 -26.03
N PRO A 125 -8.09 15.70 -25.68
CA PRO A 125 -8.68 15.89 -24.36
C PRO A 125 -7.75 15.40 -23.24
N GLU A 126 -7.65 16.17 -22.16
CA GLU A 126 -6.86 15.78 -20.98
C GLU A 126 -7.49 14.62 -20.18
N LYS A 127 -8.77 14.32 -20.39
CA LYS A 127 -9.47 13.24 -19.70
C LYS A 127 -9.36 11.93 -20.51
N PRO A 128 -9.19 10.78 -19.85
CA PRO A 128 -9.18 10.60 -18.40
C PRO A 128 -7.87 11.06 -17.74
N LEU A 129 -7.99 11.59 -16.51
CA LEU A 129 -6.83 11.75 -15.63
C LEU A 129 -6.55 10.42 -14.95
N ILE A 130 -5.30 9.99 -14.92
CA ILE A 130 -4.92 8.67 -14.42
C ILE A 130 -4.18 8.77 -13.09
N TYR A 131 -4.76 8.13 -12.08
CA TYR A 131 -4.20 7.99 -10.73
C TYR A 131 -3.77 6.54 -10.52
N VAL A 132 -2.82 6.32 -9.62
CA VAL A 132 -2.42 4.98 -9.19
C VAL A 132 -2.54 4.88 -7.68
N ALA A 133 -3.30 3.88 -7.22
CA ALA A 133 -3.41 3.54 -5.82
C ALA A 133 -2.52 2.33 -5.53
N ASN A 134 -1.71 2.41 -4.47
CA ASN A 134 -0.73 1.38 -4.15
C ASN A 134 -0.96 0.77 -2.76
N LEU A 135 -0.62 -0.51 -2.61
CA LEU A 135 -0.67 -1.24 -1.35
C LEU A 135 0.56 -2.15 -1.25
N ARG A 136 1.34 -2.02 -0.17
CA ARG A 136 2.45 -2.93 0.07
C ARG A 136 1.92 -4.28 0.55
N LEU A 137 2.25 -5.35 -0.17
CA LEU A 137 1.93 -6.72 0.22
C LEU A 137 3.10 -7.31 1.01
N GLU A 138 2.79 -8.10 2.04
CA GLU A 138 3.76 -9.03 2.65
C GLU A 138 3.52 -10.43 2.07
N PRO A 139 4.15 -10.78 0.94
CA PRO A 139 3.77 -11.99 0.23
C PRO A 139 4.28 -13.26 0.93
N LYS A 140 3.51 -14.33 0.82
CA LYS A 140 4.05 -15.68 1.00
C LYS A 140 5.06 -15.93 -0.11
N THR A 141 6.19 -16.54 0.21
CA THR A 141 7.29 -16.76 -0.74
C THR A 141 7.59 -18.24 -0.92
N ASN A 142 8.18 -18.61 -2.06
CA ASN A 142 8.64 -19.97 -2.34
C ASN A 142 10.05 -19.95 -2.94
N CYS A 143 10.65 -21.13 -3.07
CA CYS A 143 11.96 -21.30 -3.73
C CYS A 143 11.84 -21.11 -5.26
N CYS A 144 12.95 -20.75 -5.90
CA CYS A 144 12.97 -20.40 -7.32
C CYS A 144 12.47 -21.52 -8.25
N ASN A 145 12.63 -22.79 -7.85
CA ASN A 145 12.18 -23.96 -8.62
C ASN A 145 10.66 -24.20 -8.57
N SER A 146 9.93 -23.43 -7.76
CA SER A 146 8.48 -23.55 -7.58
C SER A 146 7.83 -22.16 -7.68
N PRO A 147 7.64 -21.64 -8.92
CA PRO A 147 7.04 -20.33 -9.14
C PRO A 147 5.71 -20.17 -8.39
N LEU A 148 5.57 -19.09 -7.63
CA LEU A 148 4.34 -18.76 -6.93
C LEU A 148 3.62 -17.64 -7.69
N LEU A 149 2.46 -18.00 -8.26
CA LEU A 149 1.71 -17.13 -9.17
C LEU A 149 0.29 -16.85 -8.65
N PRO A 150 0.13 -16.12 -7.52
CA PRO A 150 -1.16 -15.92 -6.91
C PRO A 150 -2.07 -15.06 -7.79
N LYS A 151 -3.38 -15.26 -7.65
CA LYS A 151 -4.38 -14.38 -8.25
C LYS A 151 -4.59 -13.18 -7.35
N VAL A 152 -4.79 -12.02 -7.95
CA VAL A 152 -5.13 -10.77 -7.29
C VAL A 152 -6.48 -10.32 -7.80
N HIS A 153 -7.38 -9.99 -6.89
CA HIS A 153 -8.65 -9.33 -7.18
C HIS A 153 -8.64 -7.95 -6.55
N ALA A 154 -8.89 -6.91 -7.32
CA ALA A 154 -8.97 -5.54 -6.82
C ALA A 154 -10.36 -4.97 -7.08
N ILE A 155 -10.94 -4.29 -6.08
CA ILE A 155 -12.26 -3.65 -6.17
C ILE A 155 -12.09 -2.15 -5.99
N LEU A 156 -12.39 -1.36 -7.03
CA LEU A 156 -12.51 0.08 -6.95
C LEU A 156 -13.93 0.48 -6.54
N SER A 157 -14.06 1.34 -5.54
CA SER A 157 -15.35 1.86 -5.10
C SER A 157 -15.26 3.33 -4.67
N TRP A 158 -16.15 4.14 -5.22
CA TRP A 158 -16.26 5.55 -4.88
C TRP A 158 -17.01 5.78 -3.56
N GLN A 159 -16.40 6.52 -2.63
CA GLN A 159 -16.95 6.98 -1.34
C GLN A 159 -17.50 5.89 -0.40
N TRP A 160 -17.48 4.62 -0.81
CA TRP A 160 -17.90 3.47 -0.04
C TRP A 160 -16.75 2.46 -0.03
N GLN A 161 -16.01 2.44 1.08
CA GLN A 161 -14.92 1.49 1.27
C GLN A 161 -15.41 0.04 1.06
N PRO A 162 -14.78 -0.74 0.16
CA PRO A 162 -15.12 -2.15 -0.01
C PRO A 162 -14.96 -2.89 1.33
N PRO A 163 -15.91 -3.77 1.71
CA PRO A 163 -15.88 -4.45 3.00
C PRO A 163 -14.69 -5.42 3.10
N ALA A 164 -14.10 -5.49 4.30
CA ALA A 164 -12.95 -6.33 4.59
C ALA A 164 -13.33 -7.82 4.75
N GLY A 165 -12.34 -8.70 4.65
CA GLY A 165 -12.45 -10.14 4.85
C GLY A 165 -12.75 -10.92 3.57
N ALA A 166 -12.18 -12.12 3.47
CA ALA A 166 -12.24 -12.97 2.29
C ALA A 166 -13.66 -13.27 1.76
N ALA A 167 -14.66 -13.31 2.64
CA ALA A 167 -16.06 -13.52 2.26
C ALA A 167 -16.62 -12.42 1.35
N ASN A 168 -15.97 -11.25 1.31
CA ASN A 168 -16.39 -10.07 0.58
C ASN A 168 -15.69 -9.88 -0.78
N VAL A 169 -14.89 -10.85 -1.23
CA VAL A 169 -14.21 -10.78 -2.54
C VAL A 169 -15.17 -10.60 -3.72
N SER A 170 -16.42 -11.06 -3.60
CA SER A 170 -17.46 -10.92 -4.63
C SER A 170 -18.35 -9.69 -4.43
N TRP A 171 -18.01 -8.80 -3.49
CA TRP A 171 -18.75 -7.57 -3.27
C TRP A 171 -18.64 -6.66 -4.49
N THR A 172 -19.76 -6.06 -4.91
CA THR A 172 -19.80 -5.20 -6.10
C THR A 172 -20.13 -3.76 -5.71
N PRO A 173 -19.38 -2.77 -6.22
CA PRO A 173 -19.61 -1.36 -5.92
C PRO A 173 -20.81 -0.80 -6.69
N VAL A 174 -21.31 0.37 -6.26
CA VAL A 174 -22.31 1.15 -7.03
C VAL A 174 -21.63 1.85 -8.21
N TRP A 175 -20.55 2.59 -7.94
CA TRP A 175 -19.66 3.16 -8.95
C TRP A 175 -18.23 2.64 -8.77
N GLY A 176 -17.57 2.38 -9.89
CA GLY A 176 -16.31 1.65 -9.97
C GLY A 176 -16.52 0.25 -10.55
N ASN A 177 -15.48 -0.58 -10.47
CA ASN A 177 -15.48 -1.95 -10.97
C ASN A 177 -14.40 -2.76 -10.25
N SER A 178 -14.38 -4.07 -10.52
CA SER A 178 -13.31 -4.96 -10.11
C SER A 178 -12.46 -5.39 -11.30
N LEU A 179 -11.21 -5.76 -11.03
CA LEU A 179 -10.31 -6.41 -11.99
C LEU A 179 -9.54 -7.56 -11.33
N ASP A 180 -9.29 -8.59 -12.14
CA ASP A 180 -8.43 -9.71 -11.78
C ASP A 180 -7.09 -9.60 -12.51
N CYS A 181 -6.03 -10.00 -11.82
CA CYS A 181 -4.73 -10.22 -12.40
C CYS A 181 -4.08 -11.47 -11.78
N GLN A 182 -3.12 -12.07 -12.47
CA GLN A 182 -2.20 -13.03 -11.87
C GLN A 182 -0.80 -12.44 -11.86
N ILE A 183 -0.13 -12.52 -10.73
CA ILE A 183 1.17 -11.87 -10.49
C ILE A 183 2.25 -12.92 -10.27
N GLN A 184 3.52 -12.52 -10.26
CA GLN A 184 4.64 -13.39 -9.90
C GLN A 184 5.32 -12.88 -8.64
N ILE A 185 5.37 -13.71 -7.61
CA ILE A 185 6.09 -13.39 -6.37
C ILE A 185 7.56 -13.76 -6.52
N LYS A 186 8.46 -12.81 -6.22
CA LYS A 186 9.90 -13.03 -6.22
C LYS A 186 10.26 -14.21 -5.30
N PRO A 187 11.11 -15.15 -5.76
CA PRO A 187 11.56 -16.25 -4.92
C PRO A 187 12.28 -15.76 -3.67
N ARG A 188 12.12 -16.50 -2.56
CA ARG A 188 12.96 -16.26 -1.37
C ARG A 188 14.42 -16.65 -1.65
N PRO A 189 15.39 -16.04 -0.94
CA PRO A 189 16.78 -16.48 -0.98
C PRO A 189 16.91 -17.98 -0.68
N TRP A 190 17.86 -18.64 -1.34
CA TRP A 190 18.09 -20.06 -1.16
C TRP A 190 18.41 -20.40 0.29
N ASN A 191 17.76 -21.43 0.83
CA ASN A 191 17.98 -21.92 2.19
C ASN A 191 17.90 -23.46 2.23
N LEU A 192 18.13 -24.04 3.41
CA LEU A 192 18.09 -25.50 3.60
C LEU A 192 16.73 -26.12 3.21
N PHE A 193 15.64 -25.35 3.34
CA PHE A 193 14.30 -25.79 2.94
C PHE A 193 14.16 -25.89 1.42
N CYS A 194 14.77 -24.97 0.65
CA CYS A 194 14.83 -25.11 -0.81
C CYS A 194 15.59 -26.36 -1.26
N LEU A 195 16.64 -26.75 -0.54
CA LEU A 195 17.33 -28.02 -0.78
C LEU A 195 16.41 -29.21 -0.49
N PHE A 196 15.67 -29.21 0.63
CA PHE A 196 14.70 -30.27 0.92
C PHE A 196 13.58 -30.34 -0.11
N ASP A 197 13.06 -29.19 -0.57
CA ASP A 197 12.05 -29.12 -1.63
C ASP A 197 12.60 -29.76 -2.92
N LEU A 198 13.81 -29.39 -3.34
CA LEU A 198 14.51 -29.97 -4.49
C LEU A 198 14.73 -31.50 -4.34
N ILE A 199 15.20 -31.96 -3.19
CA ILE A 199 15.40 -33.39 -2.92
C ILE A 199 14.06 -34.12 -2.91
N SER A 200 13.01 -33.51 -2.35
CA SER A 200 11.67 -34.11 -2.30
C SER A 200 11.01 -34.19 -3.67
N THR A 201 11.34 -33.29 -4.61
CA THR A 201 10.94 -33.46 -6.02
C THR A 201 11.69 -34.60 -6.72
N SER A 202 12.85 -35.00 -6.18
CA SER A 202 13.71 -36.06 -6.71
C SER A 202 13.49 -37.43 -6.05
N LEU A 203 12.79 -37.47 -4.90
CA LEU A 203 12.57 -38.68 -4.09
C LEU A 203 11.07 -38.95 -3.88
N PRO A 204 10.60 -40.22 -3.90
CA PRO A 204 9.18 -40.55 -3.71
C PRO A 204 8.63 -40.24 -2.30
N GLN A 205 9.50 -40.05 -1.31
CA GLN A 205 9.10 -39.79 0.08
C GLN A 205 9.33 -38.32 0.43
N LYS A 206 8.26 -37.64 0.88
CA LYS A 206 8.36 -36.30 1.48
C LYS A 206 9.16 -36.39 2.78
N ILE A 207 10.37 -35.80 2.78
CA ILE A 207 11.21 -35.68 3.97
C ILE A 207 10.48 -34.75 4.96
N LYS A 208 10.07 -35.27 6.12
CA LYS A 208 9.54 -34.45 7.21
C LYS A 208 10.72 -33.79 7.92
N ILE A 209 10.76 -32.46 7.90
CA ILE A 209 11.81 -31.67 8.56
C ILE A 209 11.50 -31.64 10.07
N PRO A 210 12.43 -32.06 10.95
CA PRO A 210 12.24 -31.96 12.39
C PRO A 210 12.01 -30.51 12.84
N PRO A 211 11.12 -30.24 13.83
CA PRO A 211 10.84 -28.89 14.33
C PRO A 211 12.09 -28.11 14.78
N LEU A 212 13.15 -28.82 15.19
CA LEU A 212 14.45 -28.24 15.57
C LEU A 212 15.05 -27.36 14.44
N PHE A 213 14.75 -27.64 13.17
CA PHE A 213 15.26 -26.88 12.02
C PHE A 213 14.35 -25.72 11.59
N GLU A 214 13.20 -25.51 12.24
CA GLU A 214 12.35 -24.33 11.95
C GLU A 214 13.07 -23.02 12.29
N GLN A 215 13.98 -23.03 13.27
CA GLN A 215 14.76 -21.85 13.67
C GLN A 215 15.79 -21.42 12.61
N VAL A 216 16.29 -22.35 11.78
CA VAL A 216 17.25 -22.04 10.69
C VAL A 216 16.57 -21.78 9.34
N LYS A 217 15.22 -21.84 9.28
CA LYS A 217 14.43 -21.56 8.07
C LYS A 217 14.71 -20.17 7.48
N TYR A 218 15.07 -19.22 8.32
CA TYR A 218 15.29 -17.83 7.95
C TYR A 218 16.76 -17.47 7.77
N GLN A 219 17.69 -18.42 7.89
CA GLN A 219 19.10 -18.17 7.59
C GLN A 219 19.37 -18.49 6.12
N PRO A 220 19.53 -17.47 5.26
CA PRO A 220 19.86 -17.68 3.86
C PRO A 220 21.25 -18.31 3.75
N ILE A 221 21.42 -19.20 2.77
CA ILE A 221 22.75 -19.63 2.33
C ILE A 221 23.18 -18.64 1.26
N PRO A 222 24.23 -17.82 1.48
CA PRO A 222 24.69 -16.87 0.47
C PRO A 222 25.09 -17.62 -0.80
N GLN A 223 24.36 -17.40 -1.89
CA GLN A 223 24.73 -17.85 -3.23
C GLN A 223 25.00 -16.62 -4.08
N PRO A 224 26.02 -16.65 -4.96
CA PRO A 224 26.18 -15.60 -5.95
C PRO A 224 24.97 -15.60 -6.89
N ASP A 225 24.59 -14.41 -7.36
CA ASP A 225 23.53 -14.29 -8.37
C ASP A 225 23.90 -15.11 -9.62
N PRO A 226 22.93 -15.80 -10.25
CA PRO A 226 23.19 -16.57 -11.46
C PRO A 226 23.73 -15.67 -12.58
N ALA A 227 24.74 -16.16 -13.30
CA ALA A 227 25.26 -15.45 -14.48
C ALA A 227 24.22 -15.49 -15.63
N PRO A 228 24.11 -14.41 -16.43
CA PRO A 228 23.28 -14.43 -17.64
C PRO A 228 23.73 -15.49 -18.64
N PHE A 229 22.77 -16.11 -19.33
CA PHE A 229 23.07 -17.07 -20.39
C PHE A 229 23.66 -16.41 -21.63
N GLY A 230 24.68 -17.04 -22.22
CA GLY A 230 25.18 -16.70 -23.56
C GLY A 230 24.33 -17.33 -24.67
N VAL A 231 24.49 -16.87 -25.92
CA VAL A 231 23.67 -17.34 -27.06
C VAL A 231 23.65 -18.85 -27.24
N THR A 232 24.77 -19.55 -27.00
CA THR A 232 24.83 -21.02 -27.13
C THR A 232 23.97 -21.72 -26.06
N GLN A 233 23.89 -21.18 -24.85
CA GLN A 233 23.03 -21.72 -23.79
C GLN A 233 21.57 -21.44 -24.09
N LEU A 234 21.24 -20.22 -24.55
CA LEU A 234 19.88 -19.84 -24.97
C LEU A 234 19.39 -20.67 -26.16
N ALA A 235 20.25 -20.92 -27.15
CA ALA A 235 19.94 -21.77 -28.30
C ALA A 235 19.59 -23.21 -27.86
N LYS A 236 20.30 -23.75 -26.86
CA LYS A 236 19.98 -25.06 -26.28
C LYS A 236 18.68 -25.02 -25.48
N LEU A 237 18.48 -23.98 -24.66
CA LEU A 237 17.27 -23.81 -23.86
C LEU A 237 16.01 -23.78 -24.75
N TYR A 238 16.02 -22.98 -25.81
CA TYR A 238 14.87 -22.80 -26.70
C TYR A 238 14.82 -23.76 -27.89
N GLY A 239 15.92 -24.47 -28.17
CA GLY A 239 16.00 -25.50 -29.21
C GLY A 239 15.57 -26.89 -28.76
N GLN A 240 15.40 -27.13 -27.45
CA GLN A 240 14.92 -28.40 -26.91
C GLN A 240 13.41 -28.57 -27.13
N ARG A 241 13.00 -29.65 -27.82
CA ARG A 241 11.60 -30.08 -27.83
C ARG A 241 11.27 -30.75 -26.49
N THR A 242 10.40 -30.15 -25.69
CA THR A 242 9.86 -30.78 -24.49
C THR A 242 8.91 -31.93 -24.85
N THR A 243 8.82 -32.94 -23.99
CA THR A 243 7.94 -34.12 -24.13
C THR A 243 6.45 -33.81 -23.97
N SER A 244 6.09 -32.58 -23.60
CA SER A 244 4.76 -32.00 -23.73
C SER A 244 4.66 -31.26 -25.06
N ASN A 245 3.62 -31.54 -25.85
CA ASN A 245 3.33 -31.00 -27.20
C ASN A 245 3.16 -29.46 -27.27
N MET A 246 4.14 -28.68 -26.82
CA MET A 246 4.18 -27.22 -26.97
C MET A 246 5.38 -26.86 -27.85
N ALA A 247 5.13 -26.77 -29.15
CA ALA A 247 6.06 -26.10 -30.06
C ALA A 247 5.92 -24.59 -29.85
N LEU A 248 6.65 -24.03 -28.89
CA LEU A 248 6.89 -22.59 -28.80
C LEU A 248 8.39 -22.36 -28.98
N SER A 249 8.84 -22.44 -30.23
CA SER A 249 10.20 -22.05 -30.63
C SER A 249 10.33 -20.54 -30.45
N VAL A 250 11.05 -20.10 -29.42
CA VAL A 250 11.44 -18.69 -29.28
C VAL A 250 12.36 -18.33 -30.45
N PRO A 251 12.07 -17.29 -31.26
CA PRO A 251 12.91 -16.92 -32.39
C PRO A 251 14.32 -16.49 -31.97
N ALA A 252 15.32 -16.80 -32.79
CA ALA A 252 16.72 -16.44 -32.50
C ALA A 252 16.96 -14.93 -32.36
N HIS A 253 16.21 -14.12 -33.10
CA HIS A 253 16.28 -12.66 -33.01
C HIS A 253 15.67 -12.12 -31.71
N ARG A 254 14.81 -12.89 -31.02
CA ARG A 254 14.32 -12.59 -29.67
C ARG A 254 15.42 -12.88 -28.66
N PHE A 255 15.73 -14.15 -28.39
CA PHE A 255 16.68 -14.46 -27.30
C PHE A 255 18.11 -13.96 -27.56
N GLY A 256 18.50 -13.73 -28.82
CA GLY A 256 19.82 -13.20 -29.20
C GLY A 256 19.87 -11.68 -29.39
N VAL A 257 18.81 -10.93 -29.06
CA VAL A 257 18.70 -9.50 -29.40
C VAL A 257 19.87 -8.66 -28.89
N LYS A 258 20.35 -8.91 -27.67
CA LYS A 258 21.42 -8.14 -27.03
C LYS A 258 22.74 -8.30 -27.78
N GLU A 259 23.04 -9.52 -28.25
CA GLU A 259 24.22 -9.76 -29.06
C GLU A 259 24.09 -9.11 -30.43
N ILE A 260 22.94 -9.26 -31.10
CA ILE A 260 22.71 -8.62 -32.40
C ILE A 260 22.86 -7.10 -32.28
N HIS A 261 22.20 -6.50 -31.30
CA HIS A 261 22.24 -5.06 -31.03
C HIS A 261 23.66 -4.57 -30.80
N SER A 262 24.49 -5.32 -30.06
CA SER A 262 25.90 -4.97 -29.83
C SER A 262 26.74 -4.86 -31.11
N ILE A 263 26.32 -5.47 -32.22
CA ILE A 263 27.01 -5.39 -33.51
C ILE A 263 26.43 -4.29 -34.38
N VAL A 264 25.10 -4.13 -34.40
CA VAL A 264 24.43 -3.17 -35.30
C VAL A 264 24.37 -1.74 -34.76
N SER A 265 24.50 -1.55 -33.45
CA SER A 265 24.38 -0.22 -32.79
C SER A 265 25.71 0.35 -32.31
N THR A 266 26.80 -0.43 -32.29
CA THR A 266 28.11 0.06 -31.84
C THR A 266 28.80 0.85 -32.93
N GLY A 267 29.51 1.92 -32.55
CA GLY A 267 30.28 2.76 -33.48
C GLY A 267 31.52 2.06 -34.07
N VAL A 268 31.87 0.85 -33.61
CA VAL A 268 33.00 0.06 -34.10
C VAL A 268 32.46 -1.15 -34.85
N PHE A 269 32.36 -1.02 -36.17
CA PHE A 269 31.98 -2.09 -37.08
C PHE A 269 33.23 -2.63 -37.79
N SER A 270 33.50 -3.93 -37.70
CA SER A 270 34.61 -4.58 -38.42
C SER A 270 34.18 -5.94 -38.97
N GLN A 271 34.80 -6.34 -40.08
CA GLN A 271 34.50 -7.61 -40.73
C GLN A 271 34.86 -8.80 -39.85
N GLU A 272 35.94 -8.68 -39.07
CA GLU A 272 36.43 -9.69 -38.14
C GLU A 272 35.43 -9.98 -37.03
N LEU A 273 34.82 -8.93 -36.47
CA LEU A 273 33.81 -9.02 -35.41
C LEU A 273 32.54 -9.71 -35.92
N VAL A 274 32.06 -9.34 -37.11
CA VAL A 274 30.89 -9.96 -37.75
C VAL A 274 31.17 -11.43 -38.09
N ALA A 275 32.35 -11.74 -38.63
CA ALA A 275 32.74 -13.12 -38.95
C ALA A 275 32.86 -13.99 -37.68
N ALA A 276 33.41 -13.43 -36.59
CA ALA A 276 33.49 -14.11 -35.30
C ALA A 276 32.10 -14.42 -34.74
N LYS A 277 31.18 -13.45 -34.73
CA LYS A 277 29.79 -13.67 -34.28
C LYS A 277 29.01 -14.63 -35.16
N THR A 278 29.20 -14.56 -36.47
CA THR A 278 28.60 -15.53 -37.40
C THR A 278 29.07 -16.96 -37.09
N THR A 279 30.37 -17.13 -36.80
CA THR A 279 30.94 -18.44 -36.44
C THR A 279 30.41 -18.95 -35.10
N GLU A 280 30.29 -18.08 -34.09
CA GLU A 280 29.72 -18.40 -32.79
C GLU A 280 28.26 -18.88 -32.92
N TRP A 281 27.42 -18.12 -33.63
CA TRP A 281 26.01 -18.45 -33.85
C TRP A 281 25.83 -19.73 -34.67
N THR A 282 26.65 -19.91 -35.72
CA THR A 282 26.63 -21.14 -36.53
C THR A 282 26.98 -22.36 -35.68
N SER A 283 27.93 -22.22 -34.75
CA SER A 283 28.31 -23.29 -33.82
C SER A 283 27.19 -23.65 -32.84
N ALA A 284 26.27 -22.72 -32.58
CA ALA A 284 25.04 -22.93 -31.81
C ALA A 284 23.86 -23.44 -32.66
N GLY A 285 24.05 -23.67 -33.97
CA GLY A 285 23.00 -24.10 -34.90
C GLY A 285 22.07 -22.97 -35.35
N LEU A 286 22.50 -21.71 -35.24
CA LEU A 286 21.72 -20.52 -35.58
C LEU A 286 22.29 -19.80 -36.80
N ASP A 287 21.41 -19.13 -37.55
CA ASP A 287 21.80 -18.24 -38.65
C ASP A 287 21.77 -16.78 -38.19
N PHE A 288 22.96 -16.20 -38.03
CA PHE A 288 23.14 -14.82 -37.57
C PHE A 288 22.59 -13.79 -38.57
N ALA A 289 22.78 -14.00 -39.88
CA ALA A 289 22.32 -13.07 -40.90
C ALA A 289 20.79 -13.07 -41.00
N SER A 290 20.18 -14.24 -40.95
CA SER A 290 18.71 -14.37 -40.90
C SER A 290 18.13 -13.76 -39.63
N ALA A 291 18.80 -13.90 -38.47
CA ALA A 291 18.37 -13.28 -37.23
C ALA A 291 18.42 -11.75 -37.27
N ILE A 292 19.49 -11.17 -37.82
CA ILE A 292 19.57 -9.71 -38.08
C ILE A 292 18.45 -9.27 -39.01
N GLY A 293 18.26 -9.97 -40.14
CA GLY A 293 17.24 -9.64 -41.12
C GLY A 293 15.82 -9.73 -40.57
N ALA A 294 15.57 -10.63 -39.62
CA ALA A 294 14.31 -10.70 -38.88
C ALA A 294 14.18 -9.53 -37.90
N LEU A 295 15.22 -9.25 -37.11
CA LEU A 295 15.20 -8.19 -36.10
C LEU A 295 14.95 -6.80 -36.70
N LEU A 296 15.57 -6.49 -37.85
CA LEU A 296 15.36 -5.22 -38.55
C LEU A 296 13.93 -5.03 -39.07
N LYS A 297 13.15 -6.10 -39.16
CA LYS A 297 11.72 -6.06 -39.52
C LYS A 297 10.82 -6.04 -38.28
N THR A 298 11.37 -6.33 -37.10
CA THR A 298 10.65 -6.27 -35.83
C THR A 298 10.60 -4.81 -35.37
N SER A 299 9.38 -4.29 -35.18
CA SER A 299 9.15 -2.93 -34.70
C SER A 299 8.03 -2.98 -33.68
N SER A 300 8.33 -2.61 -32.43
CA SER A 300 7.33 -2.51 -31.36
C SER A 300 6.46 -3.76 -31.19
N ASP A 301 7.10 -4.94 -31.23
CA ASP A 301 6.38 -6.21 -31.10
C ASP A 301 5.87 -6.41 -29.66
N VAL A 302 4.55 -6.47 -29.52
CA VAL A 302 3.82 -6.63 -28.25
C VAL A 302 3.34 -8.06 -27.99
N ASN A 303 3.78 -9.05 -28.77
CA ASN A 303 3.37 -10.44 -28.61
C ASN A 303 3.87 -11.08 -27.30
N TYR A 304 4.96 -10.53 -26.75
CA TYR A 304 5.59 -11.00 -25.51
C TYR A 304 5.24 -10.10 -24.33
N GLU A 305 5.39 -8.79 -24.49
CA GLU A 305 5.16 -7.80 -23.45
C GLU A 305 4.40 -6.57 -23.99
N GLU A 306 3.56 -5.96 -23.14
CA GLU A 306 2.83 -4.74 -23.50
C GLU A 306 2.53 -3.91 -22.25
N ILE A 307 2.83 -2.60 -22.27
CA ILE A 307 2.27 -1.63 -21.33
C ILE A 307 0.78 -1.48 -21.61
N GLU A 308 -0.03 -1.69 -20.58
CA GLU A 308 -1.49 -1.56 -20.64
C GLU A 308 -1.99 -0.31 -19.89
N CYS A 309 -1.23 0.16 -18.90
CA CYS A 309 -1.56 1.35 -18.11
C CYS A 309 -0.33 2.16 -17.72
N LEU A 310 -0.55 3.46 -17.56
CA LEU A 310 0.42 4.44 -17.09
C LEU A 310 -0.30 5.49 -16.25
N GLY A 311 0.27 5.84 -15.10
CA GLY A 311 -0.28 6.87 -14.23
C GLY A 311 0.71 7.39 -13.19
N LEU A 312 0.21 8.28 -12.34
CA LEU A 312 0.94 8.84 -11.20
C LEU A 312 0.32 8.31 -9.91
N ASP A 313 1.16 7.73 -9.06
CA ASP A 313 0.87 7.59 -7.64
C ASP A 313 1.33 8.86 -6.92
N GLU A 314 0.37 9.55 -6.31
CA GLU A 314 0.56 10.80 -5.58
C GLU A 314 0.98 10.59 -4.11
N GLY A 315 1.28 9.35 -3.72
CA GLY A 315 1.90 9.06 -2.42
C GLY A 315 3.18 9.87 -2.19
N ALA A 316 3.68 9.88 -0.95
CA ALA A 316 4.91 10.57 -0.59
C ALA A 316 6.00 9.53 -0.27
N PRO A 317 6.94 9.23 -1.20
CA PRO A 317 7.26 9.95 -2.43
C PRO A 317 6.37 9.61 -3.63
N GLU A 318 6.24 10.59 -4.55
CA GLU A 318 5.47 10.47 -5.79
C GLU A 318 6.14 9.48 -6.75
N ARG A 319 5.36 8.71 -7.50
CA ARG A 319 5.86 7.65 -8.38
C ARG A 319 5.14 7.62 -9.72
N LEU A 320 5.89 7.57 -10.81
CA LEU A 320 5.35 7.19 -12.11
C LEU A 320 5.30 5.67 -12.19
N VAL A 321 4.12 5.12 -12.52
CA VAL A 321 3.89 3.68 -12.55
C VAL A 321 3.36 3.27 -13.92
N ALA A 322 4.07 2.34 -14.56
CA ALA A 322 3.62 1.68 -15.77
C ALA A 322 3.28 0.22 -15.45
N THR A 323 2.05 -0.21 -15.71
CA THR A 323 1.65 -1.61 -15.62
C THR A 323 1.78 -2.27 -16.98
N PHE A 324 2.50 -3.38 -17.03
CA PHE A 324 2.71 -4.14 -18.26
C PHE A 324 2.44 -5.62 -18.04
N ARG A 325 2.12 -6.32 -19.13
CA ARG A 325 1.74 -7.73 -19.11
C ARG A 325 2.76 -8.58 -19.84
N ILE A 326 3.25 -9.62 -19.18
CA ILE A 326 4.03 -10.70 -19.77
C ILE A 326 3.06 -11.78 -20.28
N LYS A 327 3.05 -12.01 -21.59
CA LYS A 327 2.04 -12.82 -22.29
C LYS A 327 2.51 -14.22 -22.65
N GLN A 328 3.82 -14.39 -22.89
CA GLN A 328 4.38 -15.68 -23.28
C GLN A 328 4.96 -16.41 -22.08
N PRO A 329 4.97 -17.76 -22.08
CA PRO A 329 5.62 -18.54 -21.03
C PRO A 329 7.15 -18.59 -21.18
N LEU A 330 7.67 -18.32 -22.40
CA LEU A 330 9.09 -18.46 -22.76
C LEU A 330 9.56 -17.23 -23.54
N GLY A 331 10.86 -16.99 -23.52
CA GLY A 331 11.53 -15.91 -24.24
C GLY A 331 12.21 -14.86 -23.35
N TYR A 332 12.42 -15.20 -22.08
CA TYR A 332 12.91 -14.32 -21.02
C TYR A 332 14.22 -14.80 -20.39
N SER A 333 15.01 -15.58 -21.12
CA SER A 333 16.39 -15.97 -20.80
C SER A 333 16.60 -16.81 -19.54
N GLY A 334 15.66 -17.71 -19.23
CA GLY A 334 15.77 -18.70 -18.15
C GLY A 334 14.67 -18.60 -17.11
N ASP A 335 14.51 -19.66 -16.31
CA ASP A 335 13.53 -19.71 -15.21
C ASP A 335 13.95 -18.85 -13.99
N LEU A 336 13.12 -18.83 -12.95
CA LEU A 336 13.35 -18.06 -11.72
C LEU A 336 14.64 -18.42 -10.94
N CYS A 337 15.30 -19.54 -11.26
CA CYS A 337 16.60 -19.92 -10.68
C CYS A 337 17.80 -19.42 -11.51
N HIS A 338 17.54 -18.74 -12.64
CA HIS A 338 18.54 -18.15 -13.52
C HIS A 338 18.44 -16.63 -13.52
N ALA A 339 19.32 -15.97 -14.26
CA ALA A 339 19.37 -14.50 -14.28
C ALA A 339 18.11 -13.86 -14.88
N GLY A 340 17.41 -14.56 -15.78
CA GLY A 340 16.28 -14.01 -16.52
C GLY A 340 16.71 -12.95 -17.54
N SER A 341 15.77 -12.04 -17.83
CA SER A 341 15.96 -10.91 -18.74
C SER A 341 15.29 -9.66 -18.20
N GLN A 342 15.65 -8.50 -18.74
CA GLN A 342 15.18 -7.21 -18.22
C GLN A 342 14.11 -6.60 -19.13
N GLU A 343 12.98 -6.22 -18.53
CA GLU A 343 12.06 -5.25 -19.10
C GLU A 343 12.51 -3.85 -18.67
N TYR A 344 12.79 -2.98 -19.63
CA TYR A 344 13.14 -1.59 -19.37
C TYR A 344 11.95 -0.69 -19.68
N VAL A 345 11.65 0.24 -18.77
CA VAL A 345 10.63 1.27 -18.99
C VAL A 345 11.25 2.63 -18.79
N ALA A 346 11.32 3.41 -19.88
CA ALA A 346 11.75 4.81 -19.85
C ALA A 346 10.53 5.73 -19.70
N PHE A 347 10.60 6.66 -18.75
CA PHE A 347 9.56 7.63 -18.48
C PHE A 347 9.95 9.03 -18.95
N TRP A 348 8.95 9.73 -19.48
CA TRP A 348 9.06 11.09 -19.98
C TRP A 348 7.87 11.92 -19.51
N ALA A 349 8.08 13.22 -19.35
CA ALA A 349 7.02 14.13 -18.92
C ALA A 349 7.05 15.44 -19.71
N ASP A 350 5.87 15.91 -20.12
CA ASP A 350 5.61 17.28 -20.55
C ASP A 350 4.74 17.95 -19.48
N PHE A 351 5.38 18.79 -18.66
CA PHE A 351 4.73 19.47 -17.55
C PHE A 351 3.99 20.73 -17.99
N ASP A 352 4.44 21.39 -19.05
CA ASP A 352 4.00 22.74 -19.41
C ASP A 352 3.12 22.76 -20.66
N ASN A 353 2.71 21.57 -21.12
CA ASN A 353 1.83 21.39 -22.26
C ASN A 353 2.44 22.02 -23.53
N THR A 354 3.73 21.75 -23.78
CA THR A 354 4.49 22.33 -24.89
C THR A 354 4.75 21.35 -26.03
N CYS A 355 4.43 20.06 -25.84
CA CYS A 355 4.77 18.98 -26.76
C CYS A 355 6.26 18.68 -26.81
N GLU A 356 6.98 19.12 -25.77
CA GLU A 356 8.38 18.79 -25.54
C GLU A 356 8.49 17.86 -24.33
N TRP A 357 9.15 16.72 -24.54
CA TRP A 357 9.30 15.70 -23.52
C TRP A 357 10.59 15.89 -22.72
N THR A 358 10.47 15.89 -21.40
CA THR A 358 11.60 15.82 -20.47
C THR A 358 11.82 14.38 -20.04
N TYR A 359 13.05 13.87 -20.18
CA TYR A 359 13.41 12.54 -19.69
C TYR A 359 13.38 12.50 -18.16
N MET A 360 12.65 11.55 -17.58
CA MET A 360 12.49 11.41 -16.13
C MET A 360 13.36 10.30 -15.54
N GLY A 361 13.61 9.23 -16.30
CA GLY A 361 14.41 8.10 -15.87
C GLY A 361 14.00 6.79 -16.55
N THR A 362 14.84 5.76 -16.41
CA THR A 362 14.56 4.40 -16.87
C THR A 362 14.67 3.45 -15.69
N VAL A 363 13.69 2.57 -15.53
CA VAL A 363 13.71 1.50 -14.54
C VAL A 363 13.73 0.16 -15.23
N GLN A 364 14.13 -0.88 -14.50
CA GLN A 364 14.21 -2.25 -14.99
C GLN A 364 13.41 -3.19 -14.09
N VAL A 365 12.73 -4.17 -14.70
CA VAL A 365 12.03 -5.24 -14.01
C VAL A 365 12.54 -6.57 -14.54
N ASN A 366 13.02 -7.44 -13.65
CA ASN A 366 13.54 -8.74 -14.03
C ASN A 366 12.39 -9.74 -14.27
N VAL A 367 12.39 -10.38 -15.44
CA VAL A 367 11.36 -11.33 -15.87
C VAL A 367 12.00 -12.64 -16.32
N HIS A 368 11.21 -13.73 -16.24
CA HIS A 368 11.72 -15.10 -16.37
C HIS A 368 10.77 -15.98 -17.18
N ASP A 369 11.32 -17.07 -17.71
CA ASP A 369 10.57 -18.15 -18.33
C ASP A 369 9.76 -18.89 -17.27
N ILE A 370 8.44 -18.93 -17.44
CA ILE A 370 7.51 -19.54 -16.51
C ILE A 370 6.53 -20.40 -17.34
N PRO A 371 6.75 -21.73 -17.43
CA PRO A 371 5.92 -22.61 -18.25
C PRO A 371 4.43 -22.60 -17.90
N SER A 372 4.09 -22.19 -16.67
CA SER A 372 2.74 -22.12 -16.13
C SER A 372 2.08 -20.73 -16.22
N VAL A 373 2.62 -19.81 -17.04
CA VAL A 373 1.97 -18.52 -17.31
C VAL A 373 0.52 -18.77 -17.77
N PRO A 374 -0.48 -18.13 -17.13
CA PRO A 374 -1.87 -18.30 -17.51
C PRO A 374 -2.12 -17.69 -18.89
N LYS A 375 -3.21 -18.08 -19.55
CA LYS A 375 -3.58 -17.54 -20.89
C LYS A 375 -3.68 -16.01 -20.92
N MET A 376 -4.06 -15.40 -19.79
CA MET A 376 -4.16 -13.94 -19.66
C MET A 376 -2.81 -13.28 -19.35
N GLY A 377 -1.70 -14.02 -19.25
CA GLY A 377 -0.41 -13.46 -18.88
C GLY A 377 -0.27 -13.10 -17.40
N LEU A 378 0.91 -12.57 -17.05
CA LEU A 378 1.25 -12.09 -15.72
C LEU A 378 1.35 -10.55 -15.74
N CYS A 379 0.75 -9.86 -14.78
CA CYS A 379 0.85 -8.40 -14.71
C CYS A 379 1.97 -7.97 -13.76
N TYR A 380 2.82 -7.09 -14.26
CA TYR A 380 3.94 -6.48 -13.56
C TYR A 380 3.77 -4.97 -13.49
N SER A 381 4.51 -4.31 -12.61
CA SER A 381 4.57 -2.85 -12.56
C SER A 381 6.02 -2.37 -12.53
N ALA A 382 6.33 -1.41 -13.39
CA ALA A 382 7.56 -0.65 -13.39
C ALA A 382 7.31 0.67 -12.66
N ILE A 383 8.11 0.95 -11.62
CA ILE A 383 7.88 2.07 -10.70
C ILE A 383 9.11 2.97 -10.71
N LEU A 384 8.95 4.22 -11.12
CA LEU A 384 9.97 5.26 -11.07
C LEU A 384 9.60 6.30 -9.99
N PRO A 385 10.32 6.37 -8.86
CA PRO A 385 10.20 7.49 -7.94
C PRO A 385 10.59 8.81 -8.62
N VAL A 386 9.81 9.86 -8.40
CA VAL A 386 10.02 11.19 -9.00
C VAL A 386 9.93 12.32 -7.96
N ASP A 387 10.61 13.42 -8.24
CA ASP A 387 10.46 14.68 -7.47
C ASP A 387 9.71 15.71 -8.31
N LEU A 388 8.43 15.94 -7.97
CA LEU A 388 7.56 16.88 -8.68
C LEU A 388 7.46 18.24 -8.01
N THR A 389 8.16 18.45 -6.90
CA THR A 389 8.02 19.64 -6.02
C THR A 389 8.13 20.96 -6.78
N LYS A 390 9.02 21.04 -7.77
CA LYS A 390 9.26 22.25 -8.58
C LYS A 390 8.14 22.56 -9.59
N PHE A 391 7.26 21.60 -9.86
CA PHE A 391 6.17 21.73 -10.83
C PHE A 391 4.81 21.99 -10.17
N ARG A 392 4.71 21.80 -8.85
CA ARG A 392 3.47 21.96 -8.08
C ARG A 392 2.94 23.39 -8.19
N GLN A 393 1.63 23.51 -8.16
CA GLN A 393 0.91 24.77 -8.17
C GLN A 393 -0.11 24.80 -7.03
N SER A 394 -0.47 26.01 -6.62
CA SER A 394 -1.54 26.23 -5.65
C SER A 394 -2.83 25.52 -6.07
N CYS A 395 -3.63 25.05 -5.11
CA CYS A 395 -4.89 24.33 -5.37
C CYS A 395 -5.87 25.10 -6.27
N LYS A 396 -5.73 26.43 -6.36
CA LYS A 396 -6.55 27.29 -7.23
C LYS A 396 -6.25 27.11 -8.73
N LYS A 397 -5.14 26.48 -9.09
CA LYS A 397 -4.71 26.29 -10.47
C LYS A 397 -4.21 24.85 -10.66
N PRO A 398 -5.07 23.94 -11.15
CA PRO A 398 -4.68 22.56 -11.45
C PRO A 398 -3.44 22.51 -12.35
N LYS A 399 -2.49 21.64 -12.01
CA LYS A 399 -1.33 21.32 -12.85
C LYS A 399 -1.53 19.93 -13.43
N ILE A 400 -1.83 19.87 -14.73
CA ILE A 400 -1.92 18.63 -15.49
C ILE A 400 -0.62 18.45 -16.27
N ALA A 401 -0.05 17.25 -16.22
CA ALA A 401 1.13 16.88 -16.99
C ALA A 401 0.79 15.71 -17.92
N ARG A 402 1.45 15.65 -19.07
CA ARG A 402 1.46 14.47 -19.91
C ARG A 402 2.64 13.60 -19.56
N ILE A 403 2.40 12.32 -19.37
CA ILE A 403 3.44 11.33 -19.08
C ILE A 403 3.46 10.32 -20.22
N ARG A 404 4.67 9.94 -20.63
CA ARG A 404 4.91 8.85 -21.58
C ARG A 404 5.78 7.79 -20.94
N ALA A 405 5.45 6.53 -21.19
CA ALA A 405 6.28 5.38 -20.87
C ALA A 405 6.61 4.62 -22.16
N VAL A 406 7.88 4.24 -22.31
CA VAL A 406 8.38 3.44 -23.45
C VAL A 406 8.95 2.15 -22.89
N LEU A 407 8.32 1.02 -23.22
CA LEU A 407 8.77 -0.33 -22.86
C LEU A 407 9.72 -0.86 -23.93
N SER A 408 10.80 -1.47 -23.48
CA SER A 408 11.68 -2.25 -24.33
C SER A 408 12.29 -3.42 -23.58
N TRP A 409 12.38 -4.57 -24.25
CA TRP A 409 12.96 -5.77 -23.67
C TRP A 409 14.44 -5.93 -24.01
N ASN A 410 15.24 -6.19 -22.97
CA ASN A 410 16.67 -6.55 -22.96
C ASN A 410 17.64 -5.53 -23.61
N ILE A 411 17.12 -4.46 -24.21
CA ILE A 411 17.83 -3.29 -24.71
C ILE A 411 17.13 -2.06 -24.13
N PRO A 412 17.85 -1.15 -23.45
CA PRO A 412 17.24 0.06 -22.92
C PRO A 412 16.60 0.92 -24.02
N PRO A 413 15.46 1.57 -23.76
CA PRO A 413 14.91 2.62 -24.64
C PRO A 413 15.87 3.80 -24.79
N SER A 414 15.64 4.63 -25.80
CA SER A 414 16.36 5.89 -25.96
C SER A 414 16.14 6.82 -24.76
N THR A 415 17.17 7.56 -24.39
CA THR A 415 17.13 8.60 -23.34
C THR A 415 17.12 10.01 -23.94
N THR A 416 17.14 10.12 -25.27
CA THR A 416 17.17 11.40 -26.00
C THR A 416 16.07 11.54 -27.04
N ASP A 417 15.43 10.42 -27.42
CA ASP A 417 14.31 10.38 -28.36
C ASP A 417 13.11 9.68 -27.69
N PRO A 418 12.07 10.42 -27.27
CA PRO A 418 10.87 9.89 -26.63
C PRO A 418 9.96 9.12 -27.60
N ASP A 419 10.23 9.18 -28.91
CA ASP A 419 9.43 8.53 -29.96
C ASP A 419 10.10 7.24 -30.49
N ALA A 420 11.36 7.00 -30.12
CA ALA A 420 12.10 5.81 -30.50
C ALA A 420 11.47 4.56 -29.88
N LEU A 421 10.86 3.74 -30.73
CA LEU A 421 10.41 2.39 -30.37
C LEU A 421 11.43 1.38 -30.89
N ASN A 422 12.06 0.65 -29.97
CA ASN A 422 12.95 -0.45 -30.29
C ASN A 422 12.16 -1.65 -30.88
N TYR A 423 12.79 -2.82 -30.90
CA TYR A 423 12.24 -4.04 -31.48
C TYR A 423 10.99 -4.58 -30.77
N TYR A 424 10.99 -4.61 -29.43
CA TYR A 424 9.92 -5.23 -28.63
C TYR A 424 9.36 -4.24 -27.61
N GLY A 425 8.08 -4.42 -27.26
CA GLY A 425 7.32 -3.53 -26.39
C GLY A 425 6.56 -2.43 -27.15
N ASN A 426 6.00 -1.48 -26.42
CA ASN A 426 5.22 -0.36 -26.93
C ASN A 426 5.50 0.93 -26.15
N ARG A 427 4.81 2.01 -26.53
CA ARG A 427 4.68 3.20 -25.68
C ARG A 427 3.23 3.42 -25.28
N MET A 428 3.05 4.16 -24.20
CA MET A 428 1.76 4.68 -23.77
C MET A 428 1.91 6.11 -23.26
N ASP A 429 0.94 6.96 -23.60
CA ASP A 429 0.85 8.34 -23.14
C ASP A 429 -0.42 8.49 -22.28
N THR A 430 -0.33 9.34 -21.26
CA THR A 430 -1.46 9.61 -20.35
C THR A 430 -1.41 11.03 -19.80
N HIS A 431 -2.50 11.47 -19.20
CA HIS A 431 -2.57 12.71 -18.43
C HIS A 431 -2.68 12.39 -16.94
N VAL A 432 -1.90 13.10 -16.13
CA VAL A 432 -1.91 12.99 -14.66
C VAL A 432 -2.06 14.37 -14.05
N GLN A 433 -2.70 14.44 -12.90
CA GLN A 433 -2.71 15.65 -12.09
C GLN A 433 -1.52 15.61 -11.13
N ILE A 434 -0.77 16.71 -11.06
CA ILE A 434 0.31 16.89 -10.10
C ILE A 434 -0.30 17.46 -8.81
N THR A 435 -0.01 16.84 -7.67
CA THR A 435 -0.61 17.19 -6.37
C THR A 435 -0.46 18.68 -6.09
N PRO A 436 -1.56 19.38 -5.72
CA PRO A 436 -1.50 20.81 -5.44
C PRO A 436 -0.65 21.05 -4.19
N SER A 437 0.31 21.95 -4.31
CA SER A 437 0.99 22.57 -3.17
C SER A 437 1.65 23.85 -3.62
N GLU A 438 1.95 24.75 -2.68
CA GLU A 438 2.90 25.82 -2.97
C GLU A 438 4.26 25.17 -3.35
N PRO A 439 5.02 25.73 -4.32
CA PRO A 439 6.34 25.23 -4.66
C PRO A 439 7.21 25.22 -3.40
N GLY A 440 7.61 24.03 -2.95
CA GLY A 440 8.39 23.89 -1.72
C GLY A 440 9.65 24.74 -1.76
N SER A 441 9.91 25.49 -0.68
CA SER A 441 11.11 26.31 -0.54
C SER A 441 11.83 25.94 0.75
N PRO A 442 13.17 25.74 0.73
CA PRO A 442 13.93 25.49 1.96
C PRO A 442 13.89 26.69 2.93
N LYS A 443 13.42 27.87 2.49
CA LYS A 443 13.19 29.05 3.35
C LYS A 443 11.83 29.03 4.07
N GLN A 444 10.91 28.18 3.62
CA GLN A 444 9.57 27.99 4.20
C GLN A 444 9.34 26.49 4.40
N PRO A 445 10.08 25.85 5.33
CA PRO A 445 9.85 24.44 5.63
C PRO A 445 8.45 24.22 6.19
N GLU A 446 7.90 23.04 5.92
CA GLU A 446 6.63 22.57 6.46
C GLU A 446 6.78 21.10 6.88
N ILE A 447 6.22 20.76 8.04
CA ILE A 447 5.97 19.36 8.40
C ILE A 447 4.71 18.93 7.66
N ARG A 448 4.76 17.78 6.99
CA ARG A 448 3.64 17.23 6.20
C ARG A 448 2.79 16.29 7.03
N ASN A 449 3.42 15.37 7.74
CA ASN A 449 2.71 14.40 8.58
C ASN A 449 3.29 14.41 10.00
N ILE A 450 2.42 14.22 10.99
CA ILE A 450 2.81 14.00 12.37
C ILE A 450 2.06 12.75 12.86
N GLY A 451 2.79 11.77 13.38
CA GLY A 451 2.16 10.54 13.88
C GLY A 451 1.48 9.72 12.78
N GLY A 452 1.91 9.87 11.51
CA GLY A 452 1.28 9.26 10.34
C GLY A 452 0.03 9.98 9.81
N ILE A 453 -0.42 11.06 10.46
CA ILE A 453 -1.58 11.86 10.03
C ILE A 453 -1.10 13.16 9.36
N PRO A 454 -1.63 13.53 8.18
CA PRO A 454 -1.36 14.83 7.55
C PRO A 454 -1.71 16.00 8.47
N VAL A 455 -0.88 17.05 8.50
CA VAL A 455 -1.06 18.19 9.42
C VAL A 455 -2.38 18.94 9.23
N GLU A 456 -2.98 18.89 8.04
CA GLU A 456 -4.30 19.42 7.72
C GLU A 456 -5.45 18.67 8.40
N PHE A 457 -5.21 17.44 8.86
CA PHE A 457 -6.14 16.64 9.64
C PHE A 457 -5.86 16.72 11.15
N ILE A 458 -5.01 17.65 11.58
CA ILE A 458 -4.68 17.89 12.98
C ILE A 458 -5.02 19.34 13.33
N ASN A 459 -5.62 19.56 14.50
CA ASN A 459 -5.77 20.91 15.05
C ASN A 459 -4.44 21.42 15.62
N THR A 460 -3.52 21.77 14.73
CA THR A 460 -2.13 22.15 15.07
C THR A 460 -2.00 23.51 15.76
N THR A 461 -3.10 24.24 15.96
CA THR A 461 -3.09 25.59 16.56
C THR A 461 -3.74 25.66 17.93
N VAL A 462 -4.65 24.73 18.26
CA VAL A 462 -5.37 24.74 19.54
C VAL A 462 -5.14 23.44 20.31
N SER A 463 -5.79 22.34 19.92
CA SER A 463 -5.87 21.12 20.72
C SER A 463 -4.75 20.12 20.46
N GLY A 464 -4.15 20.10 19.27
CA GLY A 464 -3.17 19.09 18.88
C GLY A 464 -3.74 17.68 18.64
N LEU A 465 -5.06 17.53 18.66
CA LEU A 465 -5.76 16.29 18.31
C LEU A 465 -6.01 16.20 16.80
N THR A 466 -6.30 15.01 16.28
CA THR A 466 -6.89 14.90 14.94
C THR A 466 -8.24 15.63 14.89
N LEU A 467 -8.59 16.16 13.72
CA LEU A 467 -9.88 16.81 13.50
C LEU A 467 -10.99 15.76 13.39
N SER A 468 -12.13 16.03 14.03
CA SER A 468 -13.35 15.23 13.89
C SER A 468 -14.22 15.72 12.73
N GLY A 469 -14.99 14.81 12.12
CA GLY A 469 -15.91 15.14 11.02
C GLY A 469 -15.20 15.39 9.68
N VAL A 470 -13.91 15.08 9.58
CA VAL A 470 -13.11 15.30 8.37
C VAL A 470 -12.64 14.02 7.71
N GLY A 471 -12.83 12.86 8.34
CA GLY A 471 -12.30 11.58 7.85
C GLY A 471 -10.79 11.52 7.92
N ALA A 472 -10.20 11.96 9.04
CA ALA A 472 -8.76 11.93 9.24
C ALA A 472 -8.22 10.52 8.97
N ALA A 473 -7.27 10.39 8.03
CA ALA A 473 -6.72 9.12 7.59
C ALA A 473 -5.19 9.16 7.57
N PHE A 474 -4.57 7.98 7.65
CA PHE A 474 -3.12 7.85 7.62
C PHE A 474 -2.55 8.11 6.23
N ALA A 475 -1.48 8.91 6.16
CA ALA A 475 -0.82 9.26 4.90
C ALA A 475 -0.15 8.03 4.24
N HIS A 476 0.48 7.17 5.04
CA HIS A 476 1.17 5.95 4.58
C HIS A 476 0.25 4.73 4.49
N TYR A 477 -1.01 4.87 4.93
CA TYR A 477 -2.06 3.85 4.78
C TYR A 477 -3.33 4.52 4.23
N PRO A 478 -3.30 5.01 2.98
CA PRO A 478 -4.42 5.75 2.41
C PRO A 478 -5.74 4.99 2.54
N GLY A 479 -6.80 5.68 2.96
CA GLY A 479 -8.11 5.06 3.15
C GLY A 479 -8.28 4.30 4.48
N VAL A 480 -7.26 4.24 5.35
CA VAL A 480 -7.42 3.75 6.72
C VAL A 480 -7.63 4.96 7.66
N PRO A 481 -8.81 5.11 8.30
CA PRO A 481 -9.09 6.25 9.17
C PRO A 481 -8.33 6.15 10.50
N ALA A 482 -8.07 7.30 11.12
CA ALA A 482 -7.51 7.43 12.47
C ALA A 482 -8.44 6.82 13.54
N ASP A 483 -9.75 6.99 13.36
CA ASP A 483 -10.80 6.38 14.18
C ASP A 483 -11.98 6.01 13.28
N ALA A 484 -12.54 4.82 13.48
CA ALA A 484 -13.64 4.32 12.66
C ALA A 484 -14.94 5.13 12.80
N HIS A 485 -15.03 6.03 13.78
CA HIS A 485 -16.18 6.89 14.04
C HIS A 485 -15.83 8.38 13.88
N ASP A 486 -14.68 8.70 13.28
CA ASP A 486 -14.24 10.05 12.95
C ASP A 486 -14.20 10.99 14.18
N ARG A 487 -13.84 10.43 15.34
CA ARG A 487 -13.66 11.16 16.60
C ARG A 487 -12.20 11.64 16.75
N GLU A 488 -11.96 12.71 17.50
CA GLU A 488 -10.62 13.34 17.66
C GLU A 488 -9.61 12.46 18.43
N CYS A 489 -8.48 12.10 17.83
CA CYS A 489 -7.48 11.20 18.41
C CYS A 489 -6.22 11.96 18.88
N PRO A 490 -5.67 11.63 20.06
CA PRO A 490 -4.32 12.05 20.46
C PRO A 490 -3.23 11.12 19.86
N PHE A 491 -1.96 11.41 20.15
CA PHE A 491 -0.81 10.68 19.63
C PHE A 491 0.06 10.09 20.75
N GLY A 492 0.63 8.90 20.55
CA GLY A 492 1.42 8.24 21.58
C GLY A 492 2.57 7.38 21.02
N GLY A 493 3.44 6.91 21.92
CA GLY A 493 4.57 6.05 21.59
C GLY A 493 5.61 6.76 20.73
N ALA A 494 5.99 6.13 19.61
CA ALA A 494 6.89 6.71 18.61
C ALA A 494 6.12 7.55 17.57
N LEU A 495 6.37 8.86 17.55
CA LEU A 495 5.81 9.77 16.56
C LEU A 495 6.77 9.91 15.37
N TYR A 496 6.35 9.44 14.21
CA TYR A 496 7.04 9.65 12.94
C TYR A 496 6.62 10.99 12.34
N MET A 497 7.60 11.76 11.88
CA MET A 497 7.38 13.04 11.23
C MET A 497 7.95 12.99 9.82
N ASP A 498 7.15 13.44 8.85
CA ASP A 498 7.57 13.53 7.45
C ASP A 498 7.54 14.97 6.97
N ALA A 499 8.43 15.30 6.05
CA ALA A 499 8.46 16.59 5.40
C ALA A 499 8.99 16.49 3.98
N GLN A 500 8.91 17.59 3.24
CA GLN A 500 9.61 17.70 1.96
C GLN A 500 11.12 17.58 2.17
N PHE A 501 11.79 16.82 1.30
CA PHE A 501 13.25 16.75 1.29
C PHE A 501 13.85 17.85 0.41
N TYR A 502 14.93 18.45 0.90
CA TYR A 502 15.70 19.46 0.17
C TYR A 502 17.16 19.00 0.07
N PRO A 503 17.51 18.19 -0.94
CA PRO A 503 18.87 17.67 -1.11
C PRO A 503 19.92 18.78 -1.09
N GLY A 504 21.03 18.55 -0.38
CA GLY A 504 22.10 19.54 -0.20
C GLY A 504 21.95 20.44 1.03
N PHE A 505 20.80 20.42 1.71
CA PHE A 505 20.58 21.12 2.97
C PHE A 505 20.63 20.18 4.19
N PHE A 506 20.60 20.79 5.37
CA PHE A 506 20.49 20.14 6.67
C PHE A 506 19.18 20.54 7.34
N TYR A 507 18.70 19.74 8.28
CA TYR A 507 17.49 20.04 9.01
C TYR A 507 17.55 19.56 10.46
N ARG A 508 16.69 20.10 11.31
CA ARG A 508 16.42 19.53 12.64
C ARG A 508 14.96 19.71 13.01
N VAL A 509 14.46 18.81 13.85
CA VAL A 509 13.17 18.99 14.50
C VAL A 509 13.39 19.37 15.95
N ARG A 510 12.65 20.37 16.40
CA ARG A 510 12.62 20.83 17.79
C ARG A 510 11.25 20.60 18.37
N VAL A 511 11.21 20.25 19.65
CA VAL A 511 9.97 20.11 20.42
C VAL A 511 10.04 20.91 21.71
N ARG A 512 8.90 21.41 22.17
CA ARG A 512 8.75 22.08 23.47
C ARG A 512 7.35 21.83 24.03
N LYS A 513 7.19 21.96 25.34
CA LYS A 513 5.86 21.92 25.94
C LYS A 513 5.10 23.19 25.59
N SER A 514 3.82 23.08 25.28
CA SER A 514 2.96 24.26 25.03
C SER A 514 2.79 25.13 26.28
N SER A 515 2.90 24.52 27.46
CA SER A 515 2.83 25.21 28.76
C SER A 515 4.17 25.85 29.20
N ASP A 516 5.30 25.42 28.63
CA ASP A 516 6.63 25.93 28.96
C ASP A 516 7.53 26.03 27.73
N HIS A 517 7.68 27.26 27.22
CA HIS A 517 8.51 27.57 26.05
C HIS A 517 9.99 27.80 26.39
N SER A 518 10.39 27.75 27.67
CA SER A 518 11.77 28.01 28.09
C SER A 518 12.70 26.84 27.79
N ILE A 519 12.15 25.63 27.70
CA ILE A 519 12.88 24.40 27.39
C ILE A 519 12.51 23.94 25.98
N VAL A 520 13.50 23.97 25.08
CA VAL A 520 13.36 23.44 23.72
C VAL A 520 14.31 22.26 23.57
N LYS A 521 13.76 21.07 23.29
CA LYS A 521 14.52 19.86 23.01
C LYS A 521 14.72 19.72 21.51
N VAL A 522 15.95 19.42 21.09
CA VAL A 522 16.24 18.98 19.72
C VAL A 522 16.04 17.47 19.66
N LEU A 523 15.37 16.99 18.62
CA LEU A 523 15.26 15.56 18.32
C LEU A 523 16.45 15.15 17.46
N ASP A 524 17.53 14.68 18.08
CA ASP A 524 18.79 14.31 17.43
C ASP A 524 19.12 12.81 17.52
N ASP A 525 18.22 12.03 18.11
CA ASP A 525 18.29 10.57 18.13
C ASP A 525 18.30 10.00 16.70
N GLY A 526 19.24 9.09 16.42
CA GLY A 526 19.35 8.45 15.12
C GLY A 526 18.18 7.52 14.82
N PHE A 527 17.74 7.48 13.56
CA PHE A 527 16.60 6.66 13.11
C PHE A 527 16.88 5.99 11.76
N GLN A 528 16.15 4.91 11.46
CA GLN A 528 16.29 4.17 10.21
C GLN A 528 15.39 4.76 9.12
N VAL A 529 15.90 4.83 7.90
CA VAL A 529 15.13 5.18 6.69
C VAL A 529 15.26 4.05 5.68
N GLU A 530 14.12 3.55 5.21
CA GLU A 530 14.05 2.41 4.29
C GLU A 530 14.39 2.83 2.85
N ARG A 531 15.32 2.11 2.21
CA ARG A 531 15.69 2.31 0.80
C ARG A 531 14.71 1.62 -0.16
N TRP A 532 14.64 2.16 -1.39
CA TRP A 532 13.86 1.60 -2.49
C TRP A 532 14.52 0.37 -3.13
N ASN A 533 14.77 -0.70 -2.36
CA ASN A 533 15.41 -1.93 -2.85
C ASN A 533 14.83 -3.22 -2.27
N HIS A 534 15.23 -4.36 -2.86
CA HIS A 534 14.86 -5.71 -2.38
C HIS A 534 16.08 -6.62 -2.19
N PRO A 535 16.21 -7.29 -1.03
CA PRO A 535 15.43 -7.07 0.19
C PRO A 535 15.58 -5.62 0.66
N PRO A 536 14.60 -5.06 1.38
CA PRO A 536 14.67 -3.69 1.86
C PRO A 536 15.88 -3.54 2.78
N THR A 537 16.70 -2.55 2.47
CA THR A 537 17.82 -2.13 3.30
C THR A 537 17.51 -0.80 3.96
N PHE A 538 18.21 -0.51 5.05
CA PHE A 538 17.98 0.70 5.84
C PHE A 538 19.28 1.48 5.98
N ASP A 539 19.18 2.79 5.85
CA ASP A 539 20.24 3.70 6.26
C ASP A 539 19.89 4.28 7.63
N THR A 540 20.92 4.45 8.46
CA THR A 540 20.79 5.15 9.74
C THR A 540 21.07 6.64 9.54
N GLN A 541 20.05 7.48 9.71
CA GLN A 541 20.23 8.93 9.83
C GLN A 541 20.92 9.25 11.15
N THR A 542 21.97 10.05 11.10
CA THR A 542 22.72 10.48 12.28
C THR A 542 22.84 11.99 12.31
N ALA A 543 22.65 12.58 13.49
CA ALA A 543 22.75 14.02 13.67
C ALA A 543 24.20 14.46 13.90
N VAL A 544 24.56 15.62 13.34
CA VAL A 544 25.81 16.33 13.61
C VAL A 544 25.43 17.74 14.04
N GLY A 545 25.89 18.16 15.22
CA GLY A 545 25.52 19.48 15.77
C GLY A 545 24.01 19.66 16.00
N GLY A 546 23.27 18.56 16.19
CA GLY A 546 21.81 18.56 16.32
C GLY A 546 21.04 18.67 14.99
N PHE A 547 21.73 18.57 13.85
CA PHE A 547 21.13 18.58 12.52
C PHE A 547 21.39 17.27 11.76
N PHE A 548 20.40 16.82 11.00
CA PHE A 548 20.54 15.75 10.01
C PHE A 548 20.77 16.33 8.62
N LYS A 549 21.34 15.53 7.73
CA LYS A 549 21.45 15.87 6.31
C LYS A 549 20.20 15.37 5.58
N TYR A 550 19.63 16.19 4.69
CA TYR A 550 18.58 15.68 3.80
C TYR A 550 19.14 14.60 2.87
N LEU A 551 18.41 13.49 2.80
CA LEU A 551 18.66 12.42 1.87
C LEU A 551 18.07 12.75 0.48
N ASN A 552 18.46 12.00 -0.54
CA ASN A 552 17.85 12.11 -1.86
C ASN A 552 16.51 11.35 -1.85
N PRO A 553 15.36 12.03 -2.01
CA PRO A 553 14.04 11.40 -1.83
C PRO A 553 13.73 10.29 -2.83
N ILE A 554 14.45 10.20 -3.96
CA ILE A 554 14.25 9.15 -4.98
C ILE A 554 14.76 7.78 -4.48
N ASP A 555 15.65 7.76 -3.49
CA ASP A 555 16.31 6.53 -3.03
C ASP A 555 15.56 5.83 -1.87
N TYR A 556 14.50 6.45 -1.31
CA TYR A 556 13.85 6.00 -0.06
C TYR A 556 12.33 5.89 -0.17
N VAL A 557 11.76 4.97 0.61
CA VAL A 557 10.31 4.65 0.64
C VAL A 557 9.49 5.72 1.35
N THR A 558 10.07 6.40 2.34
CA THR A 558 9.39 7.47 3.11
C THR A 558 10.25 8.73 3.13
N ARG A 559 9.61 9.87 3.42
CA ARG A 559 10.28 11.16 3.64
C ARG A 559 10.35 11.51 5.13
N THR A 560 10.69 10.51 5.95
CA THR A 560 10.78 10.67 7.39
C THR A 560 11.97 11.54 7.77
N ILE A 561 11.69 12.58 8.55
CA ILE A 561 12.69 13.54 9.03
C ILE A 561 13.03 13.33 10.51
N ALA A 562 12.12 12.81 11.33
CA ALA A 562 12.41 12.51 12.73
C ALA A 562 11.49 11.40 13.26
N VAL A 563 11.98 10.70 14.28
CA VAL A 563 11.20 9.77 15.10
C VAL A 563 11.33 10.22 16.55
N TRP A 564 10.20 10.54 17.19
CA TRP A 564 10.18 10.97 18.58
C TRP A 564 9.55 9.91 19.48
N SER A 565 10.36 9.28 20.33
CA SER A 565 9.87 8.36 21.36
C SER A 565 9.26 9.13 22.55
N SER A 566 8.04 9.63 22.37
CA SER A 566 7.31 10.40 23.40
C SER A 566 7.05 9.60 24.69
N SER A 567 6.95 8.28 24.60
CA SER A 567 6.82 7.38 25.76
C SER A 567 8.03 7.39 26.70
N SER A 568 9.17 7.92 26.27
CA SER A 568 10.38 8.05 27.10
C SER A 568 10.38 9.28 28.02
N LEU A 569 9.41 10.19 27.85
CA LEU A 569 9.29 11.41 28.67
C LEU A 569 9.07 11.07 30.16
N ALA A 570 9.23 12.06 31.04
CA ALA A 570 8.82 11.92 32.43
C ALA A 570 7.30 11.68 32.53
N LEU A 571 6.84 10.94 33.54
CA LEU A 571 5.41 10.61 33.70
C LEU A 571 4.49 11.84 33.68
N ALA A 572 4.95 12.96 34.25
CA ALA A 572 4.19 14.21 34.28
C ALA A 572 4.05 14.90 32.91
N ASP A 573 4.77 14.44 31.88
CA ASP A 573 4.93 15.11 30.59
C ASP A 573 4.38 14.29 29.42
N ARG A 574 4.06 13.02 29.68
CA ARG A 574 3.73 11.99 28.68
C ARG A 574 2.39 12.20 27.99
N ASP A 575 1.50 12.97 28.62
CA ASP A 575 0.15 13.26 28.15
C ASP A 575 -0.09 14.78 28.00
N ASP A 576 1.00 15.56 28.01
CA ASP A 576 0.93 17.01 27.84
C ASP A 576 0.71 17.41 26.38
N LEU A 577 0.29 18.66 26.17
CA LEU A 577 0.28 19.31 24.87
C LEU A 577 1.68 19.79 24.51
N TRP A 578 2.21 19.30 23.38
CA TRP A 578 3.53 19.65 22.88
C TRP A 578 3.45 20.42 21.57
N GLU A 579 4.51 21.17 21.27
CA GLU A 579 4.69 21.89 20.01
C GLU A 579 5.96 21.40 19.32
N MET A 580 5.92 21.30 17.99
CA MET A 580 7.08 20.91 17.17
C MET A 580 7.37 21.88 16.01
N GLN A 581 8.64 22.06 15.67
CA GLN A 581 9.09 22.95 14.61
C GLN A 581 10.25 22.33 13.81
N LEU A 582 10.21 22.50 12.49
CA LEU A 582 11.27 22.09 11.57
C LEU A 582 12.13 23.30 11.19
N ASP A 583 13.44 23.21 11.38
CA ASP A 583 14.42 24.16 10.83
C ASP A 583 15.14 23.55 9.63
N ILE A 584 15.46 24.37 8.64
CA ILE A 584 16.37 24.04 7.53
C ILE A 584 17.59 24.95 7.59
N ALA A 585 18.77 24.36 7.37
CA ALA A 585 20.05 25.06 7.39
C ALA A 585 20.94 24.68 6.20
N THR A 586 21.85 25.60 5.83
CA THR A 586 22.87 25.36 4.78
C THR A 586 24.11 24.64 5.31
N ALA A 587 24.30 24.63 6.62
CA ALA A 587 25.33 23.88 7.34
C ALA A 587 24.76 23.45 8.71
N PRO A 588 25.29 22.39 9.35
CA PRO A 588 24.71 21.80 10.55
C PRO A 588 25.01 22.62 11.82
N ASN A 589 24.53 23.87 11.88
CA ASN A 589 24.65 24.76 13.03
C ASN A 589 23.63 25.91 12.97
N ASP A 590 23.36 26.54 14.11
CA ASP A 590 22.32 27.57 14.25
C ASP A 590 22.52 28.81 13.37
N LEU A 591 23.77 29.23 13.13
CA LEU A 591 24.08 30.43 12.34
C LEU A 591 23.71 30.28 10.86
N ASN A 592 23.46 29.04 10.40
CA ASN A 592 23.19 28.72 9.01
C ASN A 592 21.73 28.32 8.76
N ILE A 593 20.84 28.50 9.75
CA ILE A 593 19.39 28.32 9.57
C ILE A 593 18.88 29.36 8.57
N ILE A 594 18.16 28.90 7.54
CA ILE A 594 17.62 29.73 6.46
C ILE A 594 16.09 29.76 6.42
N GLY A 595 15.44 28.89 7.19
CA GLY A 595 13.99 28.80 7.27
C GLY A 595 13.55 27.94 8.45
N SER A 596 12.41 28.30 9.03
CA SER A 596 11.74 27.53 10.08
C SER A 596 10.25 27.45 9.79
N SER A 597 9.66 26.29 10.05
CA SER A 597 8.22 26.10 9.94
C SER A 597 7.48 26.84 11.06
N PRO A 598 6.16 26.94 11.03
CA PRO A 598 5.37 27.20 12.23
C PRO A 598 5.63 26.15 13.33
N TRP A 599 5.22 26.46 14.55
CA TRP A 599 5.10 25.48 15.62
C TRP A 599 3.76 24.74 15.47
N TYR A 600 3.80 23.42 15.33
CA TYR A 600 2.62 22.57 15.22
C TYR A 600 2.33 21.91 16.57
N ARG A 601 1.11 22.09 17.09
CA ARG A 601 0.66 21.42 18.31
C ARG A 601 0.31 19.96 18.07
N VAL A 602 0.67 19.12 19.03
CA VAL A 602 0.27 17.73 19.14
C VAL A 602 -0.06 17.40 20.59
N GLN A 603 -1.25 16.82 20.79
CA GLN A 603 -1.66 16.29 22.08
C GLN A 603 -1.10 14.89 22.23
N LEU A 604 -0.26 14.70 23.25
CA LEU A 604 0.21 13.38 23.58
C LEU A 604 -0.78 12.63 24.47
N ASP A 605 -0.80 11.32 24.32
CA ASP A 605 -1.39 10.39 25.28
C ASP A 605 -0.61 9.06 25.23
N ASN A 606 0.17 8.82 26.27
CA ASN A 606 0.96 7.60 26.48
C ASN A 606 0.47 6.81 27.70
N THR A 607 -0.69 7.16 28.26
CA THR A 607 -1.22 6.53 29.46
C THR A 607 -2.35 5.58 29.08
N ALA A 608 -2.11 4.29 29.29
CA ALA A 608 -3.14 3.28 29.11
C ALA A 608 -4.24 3.39 30.19
N PRO A 609 -5.45 2.85 29.92
CA PRO A 609 -6.51 2.73 30.91
C PRO A 609 -6.00 2.16 32.25
N ALA A 610 -6.30 2.87 33.34
CA ALA A 610 -5.72 2.66 34.66
C ALA A 610 -6.43 1.55 35.44
N LEU A 611 -5.66 0.51 35.80
CA LEU A 611 -6.10 -0.60 36.63
C LEU A 611 -6.18 -0.24 38.13
N PRO A 612 -6.94 -0.99 38.94
CA PRO A 612 -6.83 -0.95 40.39
C PRO A 612 -5.36 -1.21 40.81
N PRO A 613 -4.83 -0.50 41.83
CA PRO A 613 -5.53 0.30 42.83
C PRO A 613 -5.66 1.80 42.48
N ALA A 614 -5.61 2.20 41.20
CA ALA A 614 -5.87 3.59 40.81
C ALA A 614 -7.22 4.11 41.36
N SER A 615 -7.30 5.40 41.67
CA SER A 615 -8.48 5.99 42.31
C SER A 615 -8.86 7.33 41.65
N PRO A 616 -9.97 7.38 40.88
CA PRO A 616 -10.79 6.24 40.45
C PRO A 616 -10.05 5.34 39.43
N PRO A 617 -10.33 4.02 39.39
CA PRO A 617 -9.86 3.19 38.28
C PRO A 617 -10.64 3.54 37.01
N SER A 618 -10.00 3.37 35.85
CA SER A 618 -10.64 3.56 34.54
C SER A 618 -11.00 2.22 33.89
N ILE A 619 -10.43 1.12 34.37
CA ILE A 619 -10.79 -0.24 34.02
C ILE A 619 -10.99 -1.05 35.32
N ASP A 620 -12.11 -1.75 35.45
CA ASP A 620 -12.38 -2.65 36.59
C ASP A 620 -13.47 -3.67 36.23
N ILE A 621 -13.48 -4.83 36.87
CA ILE A 621 -14.55 -5.81 36.68
C ILE A 621 -14.75 -6.67 37.93
N HIS A 622 -16.02 -6.84 38.29
CA HIS A 622 -16.43 -7.66 39.43
C HIS A 622 -17.66 -8.49 39.12
N ILE A 623 -17.74 -9.65 39.74
CA ILE A 623 -18.94 -10.48 39.82
C ILE A 623 -19.74 -10.04 41.05
N ALA A 624 -21.01 -9.71 40.85
CA ALA A 624 -21.86 -9.18 41.91
C ALA A 624 -22.36 -10.31 42.84
N ALA A 625 -23.33 -11.09 42.39
CA ALA A 625 -23.90 -12.18 43.18
C ALA A 625 -22.92 -13.37 43.21
N GLY A 626 -22.62 -13.89 44.40
CA GLY A 626 -21.63 -14.96 44.59
C GLY A 626 -20.24 -14.40 44.89
N GLY A 627 -19.79 -13.39 44.15
CA GLY A 627 -18.51 -12.70 44.32
C GLY A 627 -17.38 -13.26 43.44
N ASP A 628 -16.28 -12.51 43.36
CA ASP A 628 -15.11 -12.86 42.55
C ASP A 628 -14.45 -14.16 43.01
N CYS A 629 -14.03 -14.99 42.05
CA CYS A 629 -13.34 -16.27 42.26
C CYS A 629 -14.15 -17.30 43.05
N LYS A 630 -15.46 -17.41 42.76
CA LYS A 630 -16.39 -18.30 43.46
C LYS A 630 -16.96 -19.40 42.57
N ASP A 631 -17.59 -20.37 43.23
CA ASP A 631 -18.26 -21.50 42.59
C ASP A 631 -19.71 -21.12 42.22
N PHE A 632 -20.12 -21.49 41.00
CA PHE A 632 -21.47 -21.31 40.47
C PHE A 632 -21.97 -22.63 39.89
N SER A 633 -23.30 -22.81 39.86
CA SER A 633 -23.89 -23.96 39.19
C SER A 633 -23.92 -23.76 37.68
N GLN A 634 -23.89 -24.84 36.89
CA GLN A 634 -23.95 -24.77 35.43
C GLN A 634 -25.25 -24.17 34.86
N ASP A 635 -26.28 -23.98 35.67
CA ASP A 635 -27.56 -23.36 35.30
C ASP A 635 -27.70 -21.92 35.84
N SER A 636 -26.60 -21.30 36.26
CA SER A 636 -26.58 -19.94 36.79
C SER A 636 -26.53 -18.89 35.67
N THR A 637 -27.24 -17.78 35.85
CA THR A 637 -26.91 -16.53 35.15
C THR A 637 -25.98 -15.74 36.06
N ILE A 638 -24.72 -15.59 35.64
CA ILE A 638 -23.72 -14.82 36.39
C ILE A 638 -23.89 -13.35 36.03
N THR A 639 -23.91 -12.48 37.04
CA THR A 639 -24.06 -11.03 36.85
C THR A 639 -22.97 -10.29 37.59
N GLY A 640 -22.60 -9.13 37.07
CA GLY A 640 -21.55 -8.31 37.65
C GLY A 640 -21.61 -6.87 37.18
N ASN A 641 -20.59 -6.10 37.54
CA ASN A 641 -20.40 -4.73 37.06
C ASN A 641 -18.98 -4.58 36.52
N PHE A 642 -18.81 -3.67 35.57
CA PHE A 642 -17.52 -3.30 35.02
C PHE A 642 -17.37 -1.78 34.93
N VAL A 643 -16.13 -1.29 35.00
CA VAL A 643 -15.73 0.08 34.70
C VAL A 643 -14.91 0.04 33.44
N ALA A 644 -15.24 0.89 32.47
CA ALA A 644 -14.50 1.03 31.21
C ALA A 644 -14.54 2.50 30.77
N ASN A 645 -13.49 3.23 31.05
CA ASN A 645 -13.40 4.65 30.77
C ASN A 645 -11.95 5.05 30.51
N ASP A 646 -11.80 6.19 29.86
CA ASP A 646 -10.51 6.84 29.63
C ASP A 646 -10.77 8.31 29.20
N LEU A 647 -9.77 9.19 29.29
CA LEU A 647 -9.89 10.57 28.79
C LEU A 647 -10.17 10.59 27.29
N TYR A 648 -9.49 9.74 26.52
CA TYR A 648 -9.67 9.57 25.08
C TYR A 648 -10.29 8.21 24.77
N PHE A 649 -11.29 7.80 25.55
CA PHE A 649 -11.97 6.50 25.45
C PHE A 649 -12.33 6.10 24.00
N GLY A 650 -11.91 4.90 23.62
CA GLY A 650 -12.15 4.32 22.30
C GLY A 650 -13.27 3.31 22.30
N SER A 651 -13.02 2.18 22.96
CA SER A 651 -13.98 1.08 23.07
C SER A 651 -13.64 0.12 24.22
N TRP A 652 -14.60 -0.76 24.55
CA TRP A 652 -14.40 -1.89 25.44
C TRP A 652 -14.95 -3.18 24.82
N SER A 653 -14.47 -4.34 25.27
CA SER A 653 -15.06 -5.63 24.95
C SER A 653 -15.07 -6.57 26.15
N LEU A 654 -16.11 -7.40 26.23
CA LEU A 654 -16.25 -8.45 27.23
C LEU A 654 -16.10 -9.80 26.55
N SER A 655 -15.31 -10.69 27.15
CA SER A 655 -15.19 -12.08 26.70
C SER A 655 -15.11 -13.06 27.86
N THR A 656 -15.37 -14.33 27.58
CA THR A 656 -15.19 -15.44 28.53
C THR A 656 -14.11 -16.39 28.03
N GLU A 657 -13.08 -16.63 28.84
CA GLU A 657 -12.00 -17.57 28.54
C GLU A 657 -12.00 -18.78 29.51
N PRO A 658 -11.59 -19.99 29.07
CA PRO A 658 -11.22 -20.33 27.69
C PRO A 658 -12.46 -20.44 26.79
N ASN A 659 -12.36 -19.96 25.54
CA ASN A 659 -13.35 -20.23 24.49
C ASN A 659 -12.75 -21.09 23.37
N THR A 660 -12.74 -22.41 23.56
CA THR A 660 -12.12 -23.37 22.62
C THR A 660 -13.12 -24.40 22.12
N SER A 661 -12.81 -25.12 21.03
CA SER A 661 -13.66 -26.21 20.55
C SER A 661 -13.86 -27.32 21.60
N THR A 662 -12.88 -27.53 22.48
CA THR A 662 -12.94 -28.50 23.58
C THR A 662 -13.68 -27.97 24.81
N THR A 663 -13.61 -26.66 25.04
CA THR A 663 -14.23 -25.96 26.17
C THR A 663 -14.90 -24.68 25.65
N PRO A 664 -16.08 -24.77 25.02
CA PRO A 664 -16.78 -23.60 24.51
C PRO A 664 -17.35 -22.77 25.65
N SER A 665 -17.34 -21.45 25.51
CA SER A 665 -17.89 -20.52 26.49
C SER A 665 -18.89 -19.54 25.85
N ASN A 666 -19.95 -19.21 26.59
CA ASN A 666 -20.84 -18.11 26.22
C ASN A 666 -20.15 -16.78 26.56
N GLN A 667 -20.51 -15.70 25.86
CA GLN A 667 -19.87 -14.40 26.04
C GLN A 667 -20.71 -13.48 26.94
N PRO A 668 -20.09 -12.68 27.83
CA PRO A 668 -20.82 -11.73 28.65
C PRO A 668 -21.34 -10.59 27.78
N HIS A 669 -22.48 -10.03 28.16
CA HIS A 669 -23.03 -8.85 27.48
C HIS A 669 -23.44 -7.77 28.51
N PRO A 670 -23.39 -6.49 28.13
CA PRO A 670 -23.84 -5.40 28.99
C PRO A 670 -25.35 -5.53 29.25
N ASN A 671 -25.75 -5.38 30.51
CA ASN A 671 -27.15 -5.37 30.92
C ASN A 671 -27.39 -4.27 31.98
N PRO A 672 -28.11 -3.17 31.63
CA PRO A 672 -28.76 -2.91 30.34
C PRO A 672 -27.79 -2.77 29.17
N PHE A 673 -28.28 -2.83 27.93
CA PHE A 673 -27.43 -2.70 26.75
C PHE A 673 -26.66 -1.37 26.77
N LEU A 674 -25.36 -1.45 26.50
CA LEU A 674 -24.47 -0.32 26.30
C LEU A 674 -23.64 -0.62 25.04
N ALA A 675 -23.54 0.36 24.13
CA ALA A 675 -22.67 0.20 22.98
C ALA A 675 -21.21 0.11 23.43
N ASN A 676 -20.42 -0.74 22.78
CA ASN A 676 -19.01 -0.94 23.10
C ASN A 676 -18.13 0.31 22.92
N THR A 677 -18.62 1.33 22.22
CA THR A 677 -17.97 2.64 22.05
C THR A 677 -18.46 3.70 23.02
N SER A 678 -19.37 3.35 23.92
CA SER A 678 -19.82 4.22 25.01
C SER A 678 -19.07 3.89 26.31
N PRO A 679 -18.54 4.87 27.04
CA PRO A 679 -17.82 4.64 28.29
C PRO A 679 -18.77 4.22 29.43
N ALA A 680 -18.23 3.50 30.40
CA ALA A 680 -18.84 3.10 31.66
C ALA A 680 -17.98 3.61 32.84
N PRO A 681 -18.07 4.90 33.22
CA PRO A 681 -17.18 5.50 34.20
C PRO A 681 -17.49 5.11 35.65
N ALA A 682 -16.49 5.19 36.51
CA ALA A 682 -16.65 5.15 37.96
C ALA A 682 -17.09 6.53 38.52
N PRO A 683 -17.78 6.58 39.69
CA PRO A 683 -18.36 5.45 40.41
C PRO A 683 -19.71 5.04 39.78
N GLY A 684 -19.96 3.75 39.67
CA GLY A 684 -21.22 3.23 39.12
C GLY A 684 -21.00 2.13 38.08
N GLY A 685 -20.10 2.35 37.13
CA GLY A 685 -19.80 1.37 36.08
C GLY A 685 -21.05 0.97 35.28
N GLN A 686 -20.99 -0.21 34.67
CA GLN A 686 -22.06 -0.80 33.88
C GLN A 686 -22.28 -2.26 34.29
N GLY A 687 -23.55 -2.67 34.41
CA GLY A 687 -23.91 -4.05 34.68
C GLY A 687 -23.62 -4.96 33.49
N TRP A 688 -23.26 -6.23 33.76
CA TRP A 688 -23.09 -7.27 32.75
C TRP A 688 -23.75 -8.58 33.20
N SER A 689 -24.08 -9.43 32.23
CA SER A 689 -24.69 -10.74 32.45
C SER A 689 -24.08 -11.80 31.54
N LEU A 690 -23.94 -13.02 32.07
CA LEU A 690 -23.47 -14.22 31.37
C LEU A 690 -24.43 -15.37 31.67
N ASP A 691 -25.13 -15.85 30.64
CA ASP A 691 -25.92 -17.08 30.71
C ASP A 691 -25.01 -18.28 30.47
N THR A 692 -24.91 -19.22 31.41
CA THR A 692 -24.06 -20.41 31.27
C THR A 692 -24.71 -21.55 30.50
N LEU A 693 -25.99 -21.42 30.11
CA LEU A 693 -26.74 -22.43 29.37
C LEU A 693 -26.89 -22.10 27.88
N ASN A 694 -26.96 -20.82 27.51
CA ASN A 694 -27.25 -20.40 26.14
C ASN A 694 -26.22 -19.37 25.62
N PRO A 695 -25.83 -19.45 24.33
CA PRO A 695 -26.30 -20.40 23.30
C PRO A 695 -25.73 -21.83 23.45
N ILE A 696 -24.71 -22.04 24.28
CA ILE A 696 -24.09 -23.35 24.52
C ILE A 696 -24.11 -23.65 26.01
N GLN A 697 -24.37 -24.90 26.38
CA GLN A 697 -24.25 -25.33 27.76
C GLN A 697 -22.77 -25.42 28.17
N MET A 698 -22.30 -24.49 29.00
CA MET A 698 -20.92 -24.44 29.47
C MET A 698 -20.58 -25.63 30.36
N LYS A 699 -19.39 -26.22 30.17
CA LYS A 699 -18.93 -27.40 30.94
C LYS A 699 -18.47 -27.00 32.35
N PRO A 700 -18.42 -27.92 33.33
CA PRO A 700 -17.78 -27.66 34.61
C PRO A 700 -16.29 -27.37 34.39
N CYS A 701 -15.87 -26.15 34.65
CA CYS A 701 -14.49 -25.68 34.42
C CYS A 701 -14.25 -24.38 35.20
N GLY A 702 -12.99 -23.97 35.28
CA GLY A 702 -12.65 -22.60 35.64
C GLY A 702 -12.75 -21.71 34.41
N TYR A 703 -13.43 -20.58 34.55
CA TYR A 703 -13.56 -19.56 33.52
C TYR A 703 -13.12 -18.22 34.07
N VAL A 704 -12.73 -17.31 33.19
CA VAL A 704 -12.58 -15.89 33.50
C VAL A 704 -13.48 -15.07 32.61
N VAL A 705 -14.05 -14.00 33.17
CA VAL A 705 -14.61 -12.91 32.40
C VAL A 705 -13.50 -11.87 32.23
N ARG A 706 -13.14 -11.59 30.98
CA ARG A 706 -12.12 -10.62 30.61
C ARG A 706 -12.80 -9.36 30.09
N LEU A 707 -12.31 -8.22 30.54
CA LEU A 707 -12.62 -6.90 30.03
C LEU A 707 -11.37 -6.32 29.38
N ASP A 708 -11.45 -5.98 28.10
CA ASP A 708 -10.45 -5.19 27.39
C ASP A 708 -10.97 -3.76 27.24
N VAL A 709 -10.13 -2.77 27.52
CA VAL A 709 -10.44 -1.34 27.32
C VAL A 709 -9.33 -0.72 26.50
N VAL A 710 -9.73 0.03 25.48
CA VAL A 710 -8.84 0.65 24.50
C VAL A 710 -9.20 2.13 24.37
N ASP A 711 -8.19 3.00 24.33
CA ASP A 711 -8.35 4.42 24.03
C ASP A 711 -8.39 4.68 22.51
N ARG A 712 -8.25 5.95 22.09
CA ARG A 712 -8.19 6.36 20.67
C ARG A 712 -6.82 6.87 20.27
N SER A 713 -5.81 6.73 21.12
CA SER A 713 -4.47 7.23 20.87
C SER A 713 -3.90 6.57 19.63
N ILE A 714 -3.29 7.36 18.75
CA ILE A 714 -2.53 6.84 17.62
C ILE A 714 -1.14 6.48 18.14
N VAL A 715 -0.95 5.21 18.50
CA VAL A 715 0.29 4.74 19.10
C VAL A 715 1.27 4.29 18.02
N ASN A 716 2.52 4.73 18.14
CA ASN A 716 3.62 4.39 17.22
C ASN A 716 3.40 4.80 15.75
N SER A 717 2.47 5.72 15.49
CA SER A 717 2.12 6.15 14.13
C SER A 717 1.56 5.04 13.23
N ILE A 718 0.95 4.00 13.83
CA ILE A 718 0.46 2.82 13.11
C ILE A 718 -1.08 2.72 13.26
N PRO A 719 -1.83 2.49 12.16
CA PRO A 719 -3.28 2.29 12.25
C PRO A 719 -3.66 1.12 13.16
N GLY A 720 -4.71 1.30 13.97
CA GLY A 720 -5.24 0.28 14.89
C GLY A 720 -4.37 0.01 16.11
N SER A 721 -3.27 0.74 16.29
CA SER A 721 -2.46 0.69 17.51
C SER A 721 -2.90 1.79 18.47
N HIS A 722 -3.31 1.38 19.67
CA HIS A 722 -3.91 2.23 20.71
C HIS A 722 -3.32 1.89 22.08
N ASN A 723 -3.45 2.78 23.07
CA ASN A 723 -3.17 2.37 24.44
C ASN A 723 -4.34 1.51 24.91
N TRP A 724 -4.01 0.41 25.58
CA TRP A 724 -5.01 -0.54 26.02
C TRP A 724 -4.59 -1.20 27.32
N ASN A 725 -5.58 -1.72 28.03
CA ASN A 725 -5.36 -2.58 29.18
C ASN A 725 -6.48 -3.60 29.27
N HIS A 726 -6.25 -4.64 30.08
CA HIS A 726 -7.27 -5.65 30.35
C HIS A 726 -7.27 -6.04 31.83
N ILE A 727 -8.44 -6.47 32.30
CA ILE A 727 -8.63 -7.03 33.63
C ILE A 727 -9.54 -8.25 33.55
N GLU A 728 -9.33 -9.20 34.45
CA GLU A 728 -10.03 -10.47 34.45
C GLU A 728 -10.56 -10.80 35.84
N VAL A 729 -11.76 -11.40 35.89
CA VAL A 729 -12.34 -11.97 37.11
C VAL A 729 -12.71 -13.42 36.88
N GLY A 730 -12.26 -14.29 37.79
CA GLY A 730 -12.46 -15.73 37.69
C GLY A 730 -13.76 -16.23 38.34
N PHE A 731 -14.27 -17.36 37.84
CA PHE A 731 -15.31 -18.15 38.48
C PHE A 731 -15.19 -19.64 38.10
N CYS A 732 -15.77 -20.53 38.92
CA CYS A 732 -15.75 -21.96 38.67
C CYS A 732 -17.18 -22.47 38.46
N LEU A 733 -17.45 -23.15 37.34
CA LEU A 733 -18.69 -23.90 37.17
C LEU A 733 -18.55 -25.31 37.75
N ARG A 734 -19.44 -25.66 38.67
CA ARG A 734 -19.51 -27.00 39.26
C ARG A 734 -20.63 -27.79 38.62
N ALA A 735 -20.34 -29.07 38.34
CA ALA A 735 -21.39 -30.03 38.03
C ALA A 735 -22.38 -30.06 39.20
N LYS A 736 -23.67 -30.24 38.89
CA LYS A 736 -24.68 -30.48 39.91
C LYS A 736 -24.42 -31.77 40.67
#